data_AF-A0A660ZZD5-F1
#
_entry.id   AF-A0A660ZZD5-F1
#
_cell.length_a   1.000
_cell.length_b   1.000
_cell.length_c   1.000
_cell.angle_alpha   90.00
_cell.angle_beta   90.00
_cell.angle_gamma   90.00
#
_symmetry.space_group_name_H-M   'P 1'
#
loop_
_entity.id
_entity.type
_entity.pdbx_description
1 polymer ?
#
loop_
_entity_poly.entity_id
_entity_poly.type
_entity_poly.pdbx_seq_one_letter_code
_entity_poly.pdbx_strand_id
1 'polypeptide(L)'
;SWAGNMMANAARDPLFWAAVDIANQDVPGVGELCIRCHSPQGWLNGRSSTPDGSALTGYPDEPDNDFEGIDCHFCHRMYEGPGGTPFTQNGQYWVDDGTPQDEPPRRGPYTQAFAPHPTARSDYHDSSEFCGTCHDLRSPLQNLLDENGVDTGRLFPEQTTYSEWEQSAFAVEGTDCQDCHMPPAEVNPAFACNSFNPARPAATPGDDAPVYRHDLSGANSFMLTVLKGEYGIALDRIDEYQSGIDRAITMLQGAATIDLQTDPVAVEGDSLNVQVRITNLSGHKLPTGYPEGRRMWIELVAMDALGTPFYTSGDYDDATATLNVDPQLRIYESDHGVEGSGPSFHLVLNNRIFSDTRIPPRGFVPNIDTMPVGRSYPMLPDSTLAHYDDASFRVPVPAGVLSPVQVQATLRYQTSSRAYIEFLRDENVSGPDPQDRNFPAADDRGQKIYDLWTAYGKSAPVDMVSTNTVIPATAPPAVVSGLVSVPGHGAVHLGWDPLPIGVDELRVLRTNWGDYPELGSASSIIAEPAQIDDYDDALAAGWIPVYTGTSTGLTDTLSGPRDVFLYGAWHFDPSGVASTGTFARGRNYRLGDLGEVGMVDAYDGLITGPNDLPVFSLAWGTIEGEPGWDPVVDIAPTDNGSRLGISTPDDAITFEDLVIFSLQYGTSSPLAPGAQRAYAGTVPISLDRDGTEILVRVDNHGTALHALALRLPRTSGLMLSAASGGAALPSEHFAAARRDDGISEAGFAVLGTKRAPVNSGLLLRIRADGLKPGQIPAVLMDPASWVAVGHNGAPITIELRTELSVPSRVGQLALSAPYPNPFNPRTQVDLSIPADGLTEVAVFDLAGRRVRTLLRTQLSAGTHPIIWDGLDERGHSVASGTYLIRALSGGKDTTRRAVLVR
;
A
#
# COMPACT_ATOMS: atom_id res chain seq x y z
N SER A 1 10.74 50.41 1.91
CA SER A 1 9.69 49.46 1.48
C SER A 1 9.15 49.79 0.09
N TRP A 2 8.86 51.06 -0.25
CA TRP A 2 8.32 51.45 -1.57
C TRP A 2 9.16 50.99 -2.78
N ALA A 3 10.46 51.29 -2.80
CA ALA A 3 11.30 51.09 -3.99
C ALA A 3 11.36 49.65 -4.55
N GLY A 4 11.04 48.64 -3.73
CA GLY A 4 11.04 47.22 -4.09
C GLY A 4 9.66 46.61 -4.28
N ASN A 5 8.59 47.42 -4.39
CA ASN A 5 7.23 46.95 -4.68
C ASN A 5 6.82 47.26 -6.14
N MET A 6 5.64 46.79 -6.55
CA MET A 6 5.17 46.98 -7.93
C MET A 6 4.79 48.43 -8.26
N MET A 7 4.44 49.26 -7.28
CA MET A 7 4.10 50.67 -7.53
C MET A 7 5.32 51.45 -8.02
N ALA A 8 6.47 51.28 -7.37
CA ALA A 8 7.75 51.90 -7.75
C ALA A 8 8.33 51.40 -9.07
N ASN A 9 7.69 50.40 -9.69
CA ASN A 9 8.16 49.71 -10.88
C ASN A 9 7.05 49.45 -11.90
N ALA A 10 5.90 50.13 -11.76
CA ALA A 10 4.71 49.86 -12.57
C ALA A 10 4.94 50.12 -14.07
N ALA A 11 5.83 51.05 -14.40
CA ALA A 11 6.28 51.33 -15.77
C ALA A 11 7.58 50.62 -16.17
N ARG A 12 8.22 49.86 -15.26
CA ARG A 12 9.34 48.95 -15.61
C ARG A 12 8.87 47.56 -15.97
N ASP A 13 7.61 47.25 -15.68
CA ASP A 13 7.03 45.93 -15.82
C ASP A 13 6.94 45.49 -17.31
N PRO A 14 7.72 44.47 -17.74
CA PRO A 14 7.66 43.95 -19.10
C PRO A 14 6.29 43.33 -19.47
N LEU A 15 5.59 42.73 -18.50
CA LEU A 15 4.26 42.14 -18.74
C LEU A 15 3.24 43.24 -19.06
N PHE A 16 3.32 44.35 -18.34
CA PHE A 16 2.50 45.53 -18.61
C PHE A 16 2.70 46.05 -20.03
N TRP A 17 3.94 46.26 -20.47
CA TRP A 17 4.18 46.82 -21.80
C TRP A 17 3.78 45.87 -22.94
N ALA A 18 3.99 44.56 -22.76
CA ALA A 18 3.48 43.59 -23.74
C ALA A 18 1.95 43.65 -23.85
N ALA A 19 1.23 43.82 -22.73
CA ALA A 19 -0.22 43.99 -22.73
C ALA A 19 -0.65 45.33 -23.37
N VAL A 20 0.11 46.42 -23.15
CA VAL A 20 -0.14 47.72 -23.79
C VAL A 20 0.02 47.64 -25.31
N ASP A 21 1.00 46.88 -25.80
CA ASP A 21 1.18 46.66 -27.24
C ASP A 21 -0.08 45.98 -27.83
N ILE A 22 -0.56 44.88 -27.22
CA ILE A 22 -1.80 44.22 -27.65
C ILE A 22 -3.00 45.19 -27.59
N ALA A 23 -3.14 45.94 -26.51
CA ALA A 23 -4.24 46.90 -26.37
C ALA A 23 -4.20 47.98 -27.47
N ASN A 24 -3.03 48.52 -27.81
CA ASN A 24 -2.87 49.48 -28.90
C ASN A 24 -3.09 48.86 -30.29
N GLN A 25 -2.78 47.58 -30.48
CA GLN A 25 -3.12 46.84 -31.70
C GLN A 25 -4.64 46.70 -31.86
N ASP A 26 -5.34 46.41 -30.77
CA ASP A 26 -6.80 46.26 -30.73
C ASP A 26 -7.51 47.60 -30.97
N VAL A 27 -7.10 48.63 -30.23
CA VAL A 27 -7.66 49.98 -30.30
C VAL A 27 -6.53 51.02 -30.26
N PRO A 28 -6.14 51.59 -31.42
CA PRO A 28 -5.07 52.58 -31.47
C PRO A 28 -5.31 53.76 -30.53
N GLY A 29 -4.30 54.09 -29.72
CA GLY A 29 -4.36 55.21 -28.77
C GLY A 29 -4.75 54.82 -27.34
N VAL A 30 -5.31 53.63 -27.14
CA VAL A 30 -5.84 53.23 -25.82
C VAL A 30 -4.76 53.13 -24.74
N GLY A 31 -3.50 52.88 -25.12
CA GLY A 31 -2.37 52.80 -24.20
C GLY A 31 -2.14 54.06 -23.37
N GLU A 32 -2.62 55.23 -23.82
CA GLU A 32 -2.60 56.45 -23.00
C GLU A 32 -3.34 56.26 -21.66
N LEU A 33 -4.46 55.53 -21.66
CA LEU A 33 -5.23 55.23 -20.45
C LEU A 33 -4.44 54.34 -19.49
N CYS A 34 -3.69 53.39 -20.03
CA CYS A 34 -2.84 52.47 -19.26
C CYS A 34 -1.69 53.24 -18.59
N ILE A 35 -1.01 54.11 -19.36
CA ILE A 35 0.10 54.95 -18.88
C ILE A 35 -0.35 55.87 -17.73
N ARG A 36 -1.62 56.30 -17.71
CA ARG A 36 -2.16 57.15 -16.64
C ARG A 36 -2.01 56.54 -15.23
N CYS A 37 -2.17 55.22 -15.11
CA CYS A 37 -2.03 54.49 -13.84
C CYS A 37 -0.63 53.90 -13.65
N HIS A 38 0.13 53.66 -14.73
CA HIS A 38 1.43 52.99 -14.65
C HIS A 38 2.63 53.95 -14.68
N SER A 39 2.49 55.13 -15.30
CA SER A 39 3.47 56.23 -15.33
C SER A 39 2.76 57.60 -15.24
N PRO A 40 2.15 57.91 -14.09
CA PRO A 40 1.38 59.15 -13.90
C PRO A 40 2.22 60.41 -14.09
N GLN A 41 3.50 60.43 -13.72
CA GLN A 41 4.37 61.58 -14.01
C GLN A 41 4.54 61.79 -15.51
N GLY A 42 4.77 60.73 -16.27
CA GLY A 42 4.86 60.80 -17.72
C GLY A 42 3.57 61.37 -18.32
N TRP A 43 2.42 60.87 -17.85
CA TRP A 43 1.10 61.35 -18.26
C TRP A 43 0.87 62.83 -17.92
N LEU A 44 1.11 63.25 -16.67
CA LEU A 44 0.94 64.64 -16.21
C LEU A 44 1.82 65.63 -16.97
N ASN A 45 3.00 65.19 -17.41
CA ASN A 45 3.91 66.01 -18.22
C ASN A 45 3.62 65.95 -19.72
N GLY A 46 2.51 65.33 -20.15
CA GLY A 46 2.08 65.25 -21.55
C GLY A 46 2.85 64.22 -22.39
N ARG A 47 3.60 63.33 -21.75
CA ARG A 47 4.46 62.31 -22.39
C ARG A 47 3.75 60.96 -22.63
N SER A 48 2.44 60.91 -22.43
CA SER A 48 1.58 59.76 -22.77
C SER A 48 0.95 59.85 -24.16
N SER A 49 1.08 60.99 -24.85
CA SER A 49 0.47 61.24 -26.17
C SER A 49 0.96 60.28 -27.27
N THR A 50 2.10 59.62 -27.04
CA THR A 50 2.50 58.43 -27.80
C THR A 50 2.19 57.20 -26.93
N PRO A 51 1.13 56.44 -27.26
CA PRO A 51 0.49 55.48 -26.35
C PRO A 51 1.29 54.18 -26.15
N ASP A 52 2.44 54.04 -26.83
CA ASP A 52 3.40 52.93 -26.72
C ASP A 52 4.49 53.17 -25.66
N GLY A 53 4.48 54.36 -25.04
CA GLY A 53 5.45 54.76 -24.01
C GLY A 53 6.77 55.34 -24.54
N SER A 54 6.99 55.42 -25.86
CA SER A 54 8.26 55.92 -26.44
C SER A 54 8.55 57.39 -26.12
N ALA A 55 7.50 58.17 -25.82
CA ALA A 55 7.61 59.57 -25.42
C ALA A 55 8.01 59.76 -23.94
N LEU A 56 8.04 58.70 -23.14
CA LEU A 56 8.53 58.74 -21.76
C LEU A 56 10.03 59.12 -21.72
N THR A 57 10.45 59.71 -20.61
CA THR A 57 11.80 60.26 -20.41
C THR A 57 12.59 59.48 -19.35
N GLY A 58 13.93 59.53 -19.47
CA GLY A 58 14.88 58.71 -18.70
C GLY A 58 15.02 57.28 -19.23
N TYR A 59 15.69 56.43 -18.43
CA TYR A 59 15.87 55.00 -18.70
C TYR A 59 15.41 54.16 -17.49
N PRO A 60 14.88 52.95 -17.71
CA PRO A 60 14.36 52.09 -16.65
C PRO A 60 15.41 51.66 -15.61
N ASP A 61 16.68 51.58 -16.00
CA ASP A 61 17.79 51.23 -15.13
C ASP A 61 18.41 52.43 -14.40
N GLU A 62 17.84 53.62 -14.60
CA GLU A 62 18.19 54.85 -13.90
C GLU A 62 17.11 55.21 -12.84
N PRO A 63 17.46 56.04 -11.83
CA PRO A 63 16.48 56.67 -10.93
C PRO A 63 15.85 57.93 -11.55
N ASP A 64 14.85 58.52 -10.86
CA ASP A 64 14.26 59.84 -11.14
C ASP A 64 13.76 60.03 -12.59
N ASN A 65 12.93 59.10 -13.06
CA ASN A 65 12.40 59.11 -14.42
C ASN A 65 10.97 58.57 -14.50
N ASP A 66 10.39 58.61 -15.71
CA ASP A 66 9.01 58.20 -15.93
C ASP A 66 8.77 56.69 -15.72
N PHE A 67 9.83 55.87 -15.69
CA PHE A 67 9.72 54.43 -15.45
C PHE A 67 9.62 54.08 -13.96
N GLU A 68 9.84 55.03 -13.03
CA GLU A 68 9.56 54.84 -11.60
C GLU A 68 8.08 54.63 -11.26
N GLY A 69 7.21 54.84 -12.25
CA GLY A 69 5.79 54.52 -12.16
C GLY A 69 5.07 55.38 -11.12
N ILE A 70 4.47 54.74 -10.12
CA ILE A 70 3.72 55.41 -9.05
C ILE A 70 4.71 55.89 -7.98
N ASP A 71 5.12 57.16 -8.08
CA ASP A 71 6.09 57.77 -7.19
C ASP A 71 5.48 58.53 -5.99
N CYS A 72 6.34 58.84 -5.02
CA CYS A 72 5.98 59.61 -3.83
C CYS A 72 5.39 60.98 -4.19
N HIS A 73 5.90 61.63 -5.24
CA HIS A 73 5.48 62.96 -5.61
C HIS A 73 4.06 62.99 -6.17
N PHE A 74 3.68 62.00 -6.94
CA PHE A 74 2.36 61.81 -7.50
C PHE A 74 1.37 61.51 -6.37
N CYS A 75 1.56 60.42 -5.61
CA CYS A 75 0.64 60.01 -4.55
C CYS A 75 0.41 61.14 -3.55
N HIS A 76 1.47 61.72 -2.98
CA HIS A 76 1.35 62.75 -1.96
C HIS A 76 0.96 64.14 -2.49
N ARG A 77 0.71 64.30 -3.80
CA ARG A 77 0.12 65.54 -4.36
C ARG A 77 -1.33 65.37 -4.79
N MET A 78 -1.86 64.15 -4.77
CA MET A 78 -3.26 63.90 -5.10
C MET A 78 -4.19 64.60 -4.08
N TYR A 79 -5.39 65.01 -4.50
CA TYR A 79 -6.40 65.54 -3.58
C TYR A 79 -7.83 65.28 -4.07
N GLU A 80 -8.81 65.56 -3.21
CA GLU A 80 -10.25 65.23 -3.30
C GLU A 80 -11.03 66.02 -4.37
N GLY A 81 -10.36 66.43 -5.46
CA GLY A 81 -10.93 67.21 -6.54
C GLY A 81 -11.62 68.52 -6.12
N PRO A 82 -12.18 69.27 -7.08
CA PRO A 82 -13.00 70.44 -6.77
C PRO A 82 -14.26 70.04 -6.00
N GLY A 83 -14.51 70.67 -4.84
CA GLY A 83 -15.71 70.44 -4.03
C GLY A 83 -15.61 69.29 -3.02
N GLY A 84 -14.44 68.66 -2.85
CA GLY A 84 -14.23 67.58 -1.89
C GLY A 84 -14.84 66.25 -2.33
N THR A 85 -14.95 66.01 -3.63
CA THR A 85 -15.46 64.75 -4.19
C THR A 85 -14.29 63.94 -4.76
N PRO A 86 -13.93 62.81 -4.15
CA PRO A 86 -12.88 61.94 -4.66
C PRO A 86 -13.32 61.28 -5.97
N PHE A 87 -12.33 60.94 -6.80
CA PHE A 87 -12.54 60.19 -8.04
C PHE A 87 -12.02 58.77 -7.85
N THR A 88 -12.96 57.83 -7.82
CA THR A 88 -12.73 56.40 -7.61
C THR A 88 -13.02 55.67 -8.91
N GLN A 89 -12.18 55.82 -9.95
CA GLN A 89 -12.14 54.94 -11.14
C GLN A 89 -11.14 55.43 -12.20
N ASN A 90 -10.67 54.50 -13.04
CA ASN A 90 -10.04 54.78 -14.35
C ASN A 90 -8.87 55.80 -14.33
N GLY A 91 -8.10 55.80 -13.25
CA GLY A 91 -6.99 56.73 -13.05
C GLY A 91 -7.42 58.18 -12.99
N GLN A 92 -8.67 58.49 -12.66
CA GLN A 92 -9.16 59.87 -12.58
C GLN A 92 -8.63 60.54 -11.31
N TYR A 93 -7.61 61.40 -11.44
CA TYR A 93 -7.02 62.10 -10.30
C TYR A 93 -6.86 63.60 -10.54
N TRP A 94 -6.86 64.34 -9.44
CA TRP A 94 -6.42 65.73 -9.35
C TRP A 94 -5.11 65.78 -8.57
N VAL A 95 -4.15 66.53 -9.09
CA VAL A 95 -2.82 66.70 -8.50
C VAL A 95 -2.57 68.19 -8.33
N ASP A 96 -2.15 68.60 -7.14
CA ASP A 96 -1.86 70.00 -6.83
C ASP A 96 -0.56 70.44 -7.54
N ASP A 97 -0.66 71.27 -8.57
CA ASP A 97 0.43 71.87 -9.34
C ASP A 97 0.59 73.37 -9.01
N GLY A 98 1.18 73.62 -7.83
CA GLY A 98 1.59 74.96 -7.41
C GLY A 98 2.45 75.70 -8.46
N THR A 99 2.46 77.03 -8.40
CA THR A 99 3.25 77.86 -9.33
C THR A 99 4.75 77.65 -9.14
N PRO A 100 5.61 77.99 -10.12
CA PRO A 100 7.07 77.80 -10.01
C PRO A 100 7.75 78.50 -8.82
N GLN A 101 7.05 79.38 -8.09
CA GLN A 101 7.58 80.08 -6.91
C GLN A 101 7.32 79.36 -5.58
N ASP A 102 6.31 78.48 -5.49
CA ASP A 102 5.91 77.79 -4.26
C ASP A 102 5.79 76.27 -4.51
N GLU A 103 6.53 75.45 -3.76
CA GLU A 103 6.40 73.99 -3.83
C GLU A 103 5.03 73.56 -3.24
N PRO A 104 4.20 72.80 -3.99
CA PRO A 104 2.91 72.32 -3.48
C PRO A 104 3.11 71.37 -2.28
N PRO A 105 2.25 71.44 -1.25
CA PRO A 105 2.42 70.64 -0.04
C PRO A 105 2.21 69.16 -0.31
N ARG A 106 3.02 68.33 0.36
CA ARG A 106 2.83 66.87 0.38
C ARG A 106 1.78 66.50 1.41
N ARG A 107 0.80 65.70 0.98
CA ARG A 107 -0.40 65.35 1.73
C ARG A 107 -0.26 63.98 2.38
N GLY A 108 -0.86 63.80 3.55
CA GLY A 108 -0.88 62.52 4.26
C GLY A 108 -1.67 62.58 5.57
N PRO A 109 -1.66 61.50 6.37
CA PRO A 109 -2.43 61.40 7.62
C PRO A 109 -2.12 62.48 8.67
N TYR A 110 -0.91 63.04 8.63
CA TYR A 110 -0.35 63.73 9.77
C TYR A 110 -0.67 65.23 9.79
N THR A 111 -1.15 65.71 10.93
CA THR A 111 -1.31 67.15 11.22
C THR A 111 0.04 67.88 11.33
N GLN A 112 1.06 67.19 11.83
CA GLN A 112 2.44 67.69 11.93
C GLN A 112 3.40 66.66 11.36
N ALA A 113 4.10 67.03 10.28
CA ALA A 113 5.15 66.22 9.68
C ALA A 113 6.46 67.02 9.63
N PHE A 114 7.57 66.40 10.04
CA PHE A 114 8.90 66.98 9.91
C PHE A 114 9.47 66.61 8.54
N ALA A 115 9.37 67.53 7.58
CA ALA A 115 9.84 67.31 6.22
C ALA A 115 10.62 68.54 5.68
N PRO A 116 11.53 68.35 4.71
CA PRO A 116 12.26 69.45 4.07
C PRO A 116 11.41 70.25 3.05
N HIS A 117 10.14 69.87 2.86
CA HIS A 117 9.18 70.49 1.95
C HIS A 117 7.86 70.78 2.71
N PRO A 118 6.97 71.65 2.19
CA PRO A 118 5.66 71.89 2.80
C PRO A 118 4.83 70.60 2.93
N THR A 119 4.03 70.51 3.99
CA THR A 119 3.17 69.35 4.28
C THR A 119 1.76 69.78 4.65
N ALA A 120 0.76 68.96 4.32
CA ALA A 120 -0.65 69.19 4.70
C ALA A 120 -1.31 67.88 5.13
N ARG A 121 -2.19 67.93 6.14
CA ARG A 121 -3.05 66.79 6.47
C ARG A 121 -4.07 66.56 5.35
N SER A 122 -4.42 65.31 5.07
CA SER A 122 -5.46 64.92 4.11
C SER A 122 -6.22 63.69 4.59
N ASP A 123 -7.52 63.82 4.83
CA ASP A 123 -8.38 62.68 5.19
C ASP A 123 -8.54 61.72 4.00
N TYR A 124 -8.50 62.21 2.75
CA TYR A 124 -8.43 61.34 1.57
C TYR A 124 -7.25 60.37 1.54
N HIS A 125 -6.08 60.74 2.08
CA HIS A 125 -4.94 59.80 2.14
C HIS A 125 -5.12 58.72 3.20
N ASP A 126 -6.08 58.90 4.11
CA ASP A 126 -6.48 57.92 5.12
C ASP A 126 -7.68 57.07 4.66
N SER A 127 -8.30 57.41 3.53
CA SER A 127 -9.48 56.73 2.96
C SER A 127 -9.10 55.77 1.84
N SER A 128 -9.78 54.63 1.75
CA SER A 128 -9.65 53.69 0.63
C SER A 128 -10.05 54.27 -0.73
N GLU A 129 -10.81 55.38 -0.76
CA GLU A 129 -11.15 56.10 -2.00
C GLU A 129 -9.89 56.55 -2.76
N PHE A 130 -8.80 56.83 -2.04
CA PHE A 130 -7.50 57.12 -2.65
C PHE A 130 -6.98 55.96 -3.51
N CYS A 131 -7.14 54.73 -3.05
CA CYS A 131 -6.75 53.54 -3.78
C CYS A 131 -7.71 53.26 -4.96
N GLY A 132 -9.00 53.57 -4.78
CA GLY A 132 -10.05 53.38 -5.79
C GLY A 132 -9.83 54.14 -7.10
N THR A 133 -8.99 55.20 -7.10
CA THR A 133 -8.59 55.90 -8.32
C THR A 133 -7.98 54.96 -9.37
N CYS A 134 -7.11 54.03 -8.95
CA CYS A 134 -6.41 53.10 -9.86
C CYS A 134 -6.88 51.65 -9.72
N HIS A 135 -7.50 51.29 -8.60
CA HIS A 135 -7.95 49.91 -8.29
C HIS A 135 -9.45 49.67 -8.53
N ASP A 136 -10.07 50.51 -9.36
CA ASP A 136 -11.42 50.31 -9.90
C ASP A 136 -11.42 50.72 -11.38
N LEU A 137 -11.29 49.73 -12.27
CA LEU A 137 -11.13 49.94 -13.71
C LEU A 137 -12.35 49.42 -14.47
N ARG A 138 -12.88 50.31 -15.31
CA ARG A 138 -14.04 50.07 -16.17
C ARG A 138 -13.67 50.49 -17.58
N SER A 139 -13.86 49.60 -18.54
CA SER A 139 -13.59 49.89 -19.95
C SER A 139 -14.41 51.09 -20.41
N PRO A 140 -13.79 52.19 -20.87
CA PRO A 140 -14.52 53.30 -21.47
C PRO A 140 -14.98 52.99 -22.90
N LEU A 141 -14.62 51.82 -23.44
CA LEU A 141 -14.86 51.42 -24.83
C LEU A 141 -16.01 50.42 -24.97
N GLN A 142 -16.30 49.65 -23.92
CA GLN A 142 -17.25 48.55 -23.95
C GLN A 142 -18.27 48.67 -22.82
N ASN A 143 -19.53 48.35 -23.13
CA ASN A 143 -20.55 48.15 -22.12
C ASN A 143 -20.56 46.68 -21.66
N LEU A 144 -20.90 46.45 -20.41
CA LEU A 144 -21.14 45.12 -19.87
C LEU A 144 -22.41 44.53 -20.48
N LEU A 145 -22.26 43.35 -21.10
CA LEU A 145 -23.34 42.50 -21.56
C LEU A 145 -23.64 41.43 -20.51
N ASP A 146 -24.93 41.18 -20.26
CA ASP A 146 -25.37 40.12 -19.36
C ASP A 146 -25.23 38.72 -20.00
N GLU A 147 -25.63 37.68 -19.27
CA GLU A 147 -25.53 36.28 -19.73
C GLU A 147 -26.30 35.98 -21.02
N ASN A 148 -27.28 36.82 -21.37
CA ASN A 148 -28.12 36.72 -22.56
C ASN A 148 -27.64 37.66 -23.69
N GLY A 149 -26.50 38.33 -23.50
CA GLY A 149 -25.93 39.29 -24.45
C GLY A 149 -26.65 40.64 -24.48
N VAL A 150 -27.42 40.98 -23.43
CA VAL A 150 -28.14 42.26 -23.35
C VAL A 150 -27.26 43.31 -22.69
N ASP A 151 -27.19 44.50 -23.31
CA ASP A 151 -26.49 45.65 -22.76
C ASP A 151 -27.14 46.13 -21.45
N THR A 152 -26.34 46.12 -20.38
CA THR A 152 -26.76 46.52 -19.02
C THR A 152 -26.79 48.03 -18.82
N GLY A 153 -26.25 48.82 -19.77
CA GLY A 153 -26.05 50.25 -19.69
C GLY A 153 -24.89 50.67 -18.77
N ARG A 154 -24.09 49.71 -18.30
CA ARG A 154 -22.91 49.93 -17.44
C ARG A 154 -21.65 49.67 -18.25
N LEU A 155 -20.58 50.41 -17.95
CA LEU A 155 -19.25 50.14 -18.53
C LEU A 155 -18.74 48.79 -18.06
N PHE A 156 -18.04 48.07 -18.95
CA PHE A 156 -17.49 46.75 -18.64
C PHE A 156 -16.50 46.82 -17.45
N PRO A 157 -16.75 46.09 -16.35
CA PRO A 157 -15.90 46.11 -15.16
C PRO A 157 -14.67 45.22 -15.39
N GLU A 158 -13.55 45.83 -15.76
CA GLU A 158 -12.31 45.09 -16.04
C GLU A 158 -11.61 44.68 -14.73
N GLN A 159 -11.49 45.61 -13.77
CA GLN A 159 -11.00 45.33 -12.41
C GLN A 159 -11.88 46.05 -11.39
N THR A 160 -12.35 45.32 -10.39
CA THR A 160 -13.33 45.85 -9.41
C THR A 160 -12.85 45.78 -7.98
N THR A 161 -11.53 45.81 -7.73
CA THR A 161 -10.98 45.60 -6.38
C THR A 161 -11.56 46.55 -5.34
N TYR A 162 -11.66 47.85 -5.65
CA TYR A 162 -12.26 48.83 -4.75
C TYR A 162 -13.77 48.59 -4.59
N SER A 163 -14.51 48.40 -5.68
CA SER A 163 -15.95 48.07 -5.62
C SER A 163 -16.21 46.80 -4.80
N GLU A 164 -15.33 45.80 -4.88
CA GLU A 164 -15.41 44.55 -4.10
C GLU A 164 -15.22 44.83 -2.60
N TRP A 165 -14.27 45.69 -2.25
CA TRP A 165 -14.04 46.13 -0.87
C TRP A 165 -15.21 46.95 -0.32
N GLU A 166 -15.70 47.92 -1.10
CA GLU A 166 -16.82 48.80 -0.71
C GLU A 166 -18.07 47.99 -0.35
N GLN A 167 -18.28 46.87 -1.04
CA GLN A 167 -19.41 45.96 -0.86
C GLN A 167 -19.19 44.89 0.21
N SER A 168 -18.06 44.93 0.93
CA SER A 168 -17.71 43.97 1.98
C SER A 168 -17.97 44.51 3.39
N ALA A 169 -17.87 43.62 4.38
CA ALA A 169 -17.90 44.00 5.78
C ALA A 169 -16.73 44.92 6.17
N PHE A 170 -15.60 44.90 5.45
CA PHE A 170 -14.43 45.71 5.78
C PHE A 170 -14.72 47.20 5.62
N ALA A 171 -15.37 47.59 4.52
CA ALA A 171 -15.82 48.97 4.33
C ALA A 171 -16.85 49.40 5.38
N VAL A 172 -17.81 48.52 5.70
CA VAL A 172 -18.85 48.80 6.71
C VAL A 172 -18.26 48.98 8.11
N GLU A 173 -17.22 48.23 8.44
CA GLU A 173 -16.51 48.28 9.72
C GLU A 173 -15.46 49.40 9.79
N GLY A 174 -15.19 50.10 8.68
CA GLY A 174 -14.19 51.16 8.59
C GLY A 174 -12.74 50.64 8.61
N THR A 175 -12.50 49.47 8.01
CA THR A 175 -11.15 48.95 7.74
C THR A 175 -10.74 49.36 6.34
N ASP A 176 -9.80 50.29 6.24
CA ASP A 176 -9.32 50.85 4.98
C ASP A 176 -8.22 50.00 4.34
N CYS A 177 -8.01 50.17 3.04
CA CYS A 177 -6.96 49.49 2.28
C CYS A 177 -5.58 49.67 2.93
N GLN A 178 -5.33 50.87 3.45
CA GLN A 178 -4.10 51.27 4.14
C GLN A 178 -3.85 50.44 5.41
N ASP A 179 -4.90 50.03 6.14
CA ASP A 179 -4.75 49.27 7.39
C ASP A 179 -4.07 47.92 7.18
N CYS A 180 -4.28 47.30 6.02
CA CYS A 180 -3.65 46.04 5.64
C CYS A 180 -2.40 46.23 4.78
N HIS A 181 -2.43 47.13 3.78
CA HIS A 181 -1.37 47.25 2.78
C HIS A 181 -0.28 48.27 3.14
N MET A 182 -0.51 49.11 4.16
CA MET A 182 0.46 50.06 4.70
C MET A 182 0.61 49.89 6.22
N PRO A 183 1.07 48.72 6.72
CA PRO A 183 1.12 48.45 8.15
C PRO A 183 2.06 49.43 8.88
N PRO A 184 1.85 49.68 10.18
CA PRO A 184 2.73 50.54 10.96
C PRO A 184 4.17 49.97 11.00
N ALA A 185 5.17 50.85 11.00
CA ALA A 185 6.56 50.46 11.14
C ALA A 185 6.83 49.84 12.53
N GLU A 186 7.51 48.70 12.54
CA GLU A 186 7.81 47.94 13.77
C GLU A 186 9.00 48.50 14.57
N VAL A 187 9.80 49.39 13.96
CA VAL A 187 11.00 49.97 14.55
C VAL A 187 10.74 51.37 15.10
N ASN A 188 11.36 51.70 16.24
CA ASN A 188 11.25 53.01 16.89
C ASN A 188 12.64 53.57 17.23
N PRO A 189 13.03 54.76 16.72
CA PRO A 189 12.27 55.61 15.80
C PRO A 189 12.19 55.03 14.38
N ALA A 190 11.06 55.26 13.71
CA ALA A 190 10.89 54.95 12.29
C ALA A 190 11.22 56.19 11.44
N PHE A 191 11.71 55.96 10.22
CA PHE A 191 12.12 57.01 9.28
C PHE A 191 11.32 56.90 7.98
N ALA A 192 10.79 58.03 7.50
CA ALA A 192 10.07 58.09 6.23
C ALA A 192 11.01 58.19 5.01
N CYS A 193 12.24 58.70 5.20
CA CYS A 193 13.24 58.83 4.14
C CYS A 193 14.67 58.67 4.72
N ASN A 194 15.52 57.88 4.07
CA ASN A 194 16.90 57.62 4.52
C ASN A 194 17.83 58.86 4.43
N SER A 195 17.47 59.85 3.62
CA SER A 195 18.34 60.99 3.31
C SER A 195 18.31 62.12 4.36
N PHE A 196 17.36 62.10 5.31
CA PHE A 196 17.21 63.16 6.30
C PHE A 196 16.81 62.63 7.69
N ASN A 197 17.74 62.77 8.64
CA ASN A 197 17.51 62.60 10.07
C ASN A 197 17.04 63.97 10.63
N PRO A 198 15.80 64.06 11.12
CA PRO A 198 15.59 63.65 12.49
C PRO A 198 14.59 62.51 12.59
N ALA A 199 14.96 61.49 13.36
CA ALA A 199 14.05 60.54 13.98
C ALA A 199 12.78 61.28 14.45
N ARG A 200 11.59 60.81 14.05
CA ARG A 200 10.37 61.20 14.78
C ARG A 200 10.50 60.55 16.16
N PRO A 201 10.75 61.30 17.26
CA PRO A 201 10.79 60.71 18.59
C PRO A 201 9.39 60.16 18.90
N ALA A 202 9.31 59.13 19.73
CA ALA A 202 8.05 58.56 20.20
C ALA A 202 7.02 59.68 20.49
N ALA A 203 5.82 59.51 19.91
CA ALA A 203 4.62 60.32 20.10
C ALA A 203 4.77 61.40 21.18
N THR A 204 5.06 62.63 20.76
CA THR A 204 4.82 63.80 21.62
C THR A 204 3.36 63.75 22.09
N PRO A 205 3.02 64.11 23.33
CA PRO A 205 1.62 64.13 23.76
C PRO A 205 0.77 64.99 22.82
N GLY A 206 -0.12 64.35 22.05
CA GLY A 206 -0.93 64.98 20.99
C GLY A 206 -0.55 64.65 19.54
N ASP A 207 0.28 63.62 19.29
CA ASP A 207 0.72 63.20 17.95
C ASP A 207 0.03 61.88 17.52
N ASP A 208 -0.67 61.89 16.37
CA ASP A 208 -1.84 61.02 16.12
C ASP A 208 -1.60 59.60 15.52
N ALA A 209 -0.40 59.21 15.05
CA ALA A 209 -0.21 57.86 14.46
C ALA A 209 1.27 57.43 14.26
N PRO A 210 1.58 56.11 14.21
CA PRO A 210 2.89 55.58 13.83
C PRO A 210 3.25 55.92 12.38
N VAL A 211 4.54 55.83 12.01
CA VAL A 211 4.98 55.91 10.60
C VAL A 211 4.53 54.63 9.88
N TYR A 212 3.84 54.76 8.75
CA TYR A 212 3.36 53.61 7.98
C TYR A 212 4.37 53.13 6.94
N ARG A 213 4.52 51.82 6.83
CA ARG A 213 5.37 51.18 5.82
C ARG A 213 4.67 51.24 4.48
N HIS A 214 5.36 51.72 3.46
CA HIS A 214 4.88 51.69 2.08
C HIS A 214 5.18 50.32 1.45
N ASP A 215 4.71 49.25 2.10
CA ASP A 215 4.88 47.89 1.63
C ASP A 215 4.06 47.70 0.36
N LEU A 216 2.75 48.01 0.44
CA LEU A 216 1.81 48.02 -0.68
C LEU A 216 1.86 46.69 -1.45
N SER A 217 2.05 45.61 -0.69
CA SER A 217 2.24 44.28 -1.21
C SER A 217 0.91 43.70 -1.65
N GLY A 218 0.86 43.20 -2.88
CA GLY A 218 -0.13 42.25 -3.35
C GLY A 218 0.47 40.86 -3.48
N ALA A 219 -0.02 40.09 -4.44
CA ALA A 219 0.42 38.71 -4.67
C ALA A 219 1.57 38.54 -5.70
N ASN A 220 2.09 39.62 -6.28
CA ASN A 220 2.97 39.54 -7.45
C ASN A 220 4.46 39.33 -7.08
N SER A 221 4.80 38.15 -6.55
CA SER A 221 6.19 37.77 -6.25
C SER A 221 7.02 37.50 -7.52
N PHE A 222 6.39 36.94 -8.56
CA PHE A 222 7.06 36.59 -9.81
C PHE A 222 7.62 37.82 -10.53
N MET A 223 6.81 38.86 -10.76
CA MET A 223 7.30 40.03 -11.50
C MET A 223 8.37 40.80 -10.72
N LEU A 224 8.25 40.88 -9.40
CA LEU A 224 9.31 41.43 -8.57
C LEU A 224 10.63 40.65 -8.69
N THR A 225 10.56 39.33 -8.89
CA THR A 225 11.74 38.49 -9.15
C THR A 225 12.38 38.82 -10.49
N VAL A 226 11.57 39.02 -11.54
CA VAL A 226 12.05 39.46 -12.86
C VAL A 226 12.70 40.83 -12.77
N LEU A 227 12.01 41.82 -12.18
CA LEU A 227 12.49 43.19 -12.01
C LEU A 227 13.78 43.27 -11.19
N LYS A 228 13.91 42.43 -10.16
CA LYS A 228 15.15 42.28 -9.38
C LYS A 228 16.32 41.89 -10.27
N GLY A 229 16.12 40.92 -11.16
CA GLY A 229 17.16 40.43 -12.05
C GLY A 229 17.52 41.42 -13.16
N GLU A 230 16.52 42.07 -13.76
CA GLU A 230 16.74 43.01 -14.86
C GLU A 230 17.29 44.37 -14.38
N TYR A 231 16.81 44.90 -13.25
CA TYR A 231 17.10 46.28 -12.83
C TYR A 231 17.76 46.40 -11.44
N GLY A 232 17.74 45.35 -10.63
CA GLY A 232 18.14 45.44 -9.22
C GLY A 232 19.59 45.86 -9.01
N ILE A 233 20.52 45.43 -9.87
CA ILE A 233 21.94 45.84 -9.78
C ILE A 233 22.12 47.29 -10.20
N ALA A 234 21.54 47.69 -11.34
CA ALA A 234 21.71 49.03 -11.88
C ALA A 234 21.13 50.11 -10.96
N LEU A 235 20.01 49.79 -10.31
CA LEU A 235 19.33 50.70 -9.37
C LEU A 235 19.88 50.62 -7.93
N ASP A 236 20.79 49.69 -7.61
CA ASP A 236 21.23 49.39 -6.24
C ASP A 236 20.04 49.05 -5.32
N ARG A 237 19.13 48.18 -5.79
CA ARG A 237 17.85 47.83 -5.12
C ARG A 237 17.64 46.33 -4.87
N ILE A 238 18.70 45.52 -4.92
CA ILE A 238 18.61 44.05 -4.79
C ILE A 238 17.90 43.63 -3.49
N ASP A 239 18.24 44.27 -2.38
CA ASP A 239 17.68 43.95 -1.06
C ASP A 239 16.23 44.44 -0.93
N GLU A 240 15.92 45.60 -1.48
CA GLU A 240 14.56 46.15 -1.53
C GLU A 240 13.62 45.23 -2.29
N TYR A 241 14.03 44.77 -3.48
CA TYR A 241 13.25 43.82 -4.27
C TYR A 241 13.09 42.48 -3.54
N GLN A 242 14.15 41.93 -2.95
CA GLN A 242 14.04 40.70 -2.16
C GLN A 242 13.02 40.87 -1.04
N SER A 243 13.10 41.98 -0.31
CA SER A 243 12.16 42.30 0.76
C SER A 243 10.72 42.46 0.25
N GLY A 244 10.52 42.99 -0.97
CA GLY A 244 9.22 43.05 -1.63
C GLY A 244 8.66 41.67 -1.99
N ILE A 245 9.50 40.79 -2.54
CA ILE A 245 9.15 39.40 -2.87
C ILE A 245 8.71 38.65 -1.61
N ASP A 246 9.49 38.75 -0.53
CA ASP A 246 9.20 38.08 0.73
C ASP A 246 7.86 38.56 1.31
N ARG A 247 7.60 39.87 1.28
CA ARG A 247 6.32 40.44 1.73
C ARG A 247 5.14 40.02 0.85
N ALA A 248 5.31 39.90 -0.47
CA ALA A 248 4.25 39.42 -1.35
C ALA A 248 3.87 37.97 -1.04
N ILE A 249 4.86 37.12 -0.76
CA ILE A 249 4.65 35.73 -0.33
C ILE A 249 3.96 35.70 1.05
N THR A 250 4.43 36.48 2.03
CA THR A 250 3.78 36.56 3.35
C THR A 250 2.33 37.03 3.26
N MET A 251 2.04 38.01 2.39
CA MET A 251 0.67 38.50 2.17
C MET A 251 -0.22 37.41 1.59
N LEU A 252 0.28 36.64 0.61
CA LEU A 252 -0.42 35.47 0.07
C LEU A 252 -0.71 34.42 1.14
N GLN A 253 0.25 34.13 2.01
CA GLN A 253 0.11 33.13 3.07
C GLN A 253 -0.89 33.55 4.17
N GLY A 254 -1.11 34.85 4.34
CA GLY A 254 -2.10 35.41 5.27
C GLY A 254 -3.49 35.67 4.67
N ALA A 255 -3.67 35.49 3.36
CA ALA A 255 -4.90 35.91 2.66
C ALA A 255 -6.07 34.92 2.79
N ALA A 256 -5.82 33.67 3.20
CA ALA A 256 -6.85 32.64 3.33
C ALA A 256 -6.54 31.62 4.43
N THR A 257 -7.58 30.93 4.91
CA THR A 257 -7.42 29.67 5.68
C THR A 257 -7.89 28.48 4.85
N ILE A 258 -7.38 27.30 5.22
CA ILE A 258 -7.78 26.02 4.65
C ILE A 258 -8.17 25.06 5.78
N ASP A 259 -9.36 24.49 5.69
CA ASP A 259 -9.83 23.43 6.56
C ASP A 259 -10.05 22.15 5.76
N LEU A 260 -9.63 21.01 6.31
CA LEU A 260 -9.69 19.71 5.67
C LEU A 260 -10.51 18.76 6.54
N GLN A 261 -11.55 18.19 5.95
CA GLN A 261 -12.36 17.14 6.55
C GLN A 261 -12.32 15.92 5.63
N THR A 262 -12.27 14.74 6.22
CA THR A 262 -12.19 13.48 5.48
C THR A 262 -13.11 12.47 6.14
N ASP A 263 -13.50 11.41 5.43
CA ASP A 263 -14.06 10.26 6.12
C ASP A 263 -13.07 9.79 7.19
N PRO A 264 -13.53 9.30 8.34
CA PRO A 264 -12.67 8.96 9.47
C PRO A 264 -11.71 7.79 9.17
N VAL A 265 -11.85 7.17 8.00
CA VAL A 265 -11.30 5.87 7.66
C VAL A 265 -11.05 5.79 6.16
N ALA A 266 -9.90 5.25 5.76
CA ALA A 266 -9.64 4.84 4.39
C ALA A 266 -9.89 3.32 4.22
N VAL A 267 -10.71 2.94 3.23
CA VAL A 267 -10.99 1.54 2.93
C VAL A 267 -10.39 1.18 1.58
N GLU A 268 -9.51 0.19 1.56
CA GLU A 268 -8.91 -0.34 0.34
C GLU A 268 -9.98 -0.81 -0.66
N GLY A 269 -9.85 -0.38 -1.92
CA GLY A 269 -10.78 -0.70 -2.99
C GLY A 269 -12.05 0.16 -3.03
N ASP A 270 -12.23 1.10 -2.09
CA ASP A 270 -13.30 2.09 -2.09
C ASP A 270 -12.78 3.51 -2.43
N SER A 271 -13.58 4.54 -2.19
CA SER A 271 -13.19 5.94 -2.29
C SER A 271 -13.33 6.67 -0.96
N LEU A 272 -12.30 7.39 -0.58
CA LEU A 272 -12.29 8.34 0.52
C LEU A 272 -12.93 9.66 0.07
N ASN A 273 -13.94 10.15 0.80
CA ASN A 273 -14.47 11.50 0.58
C ASN A 273 -13.63 12.51 1.36
N VAL A 274 -13.22 13.57 0.67
CA VAL A 274 -12.40 14.65 1.21
C VAL A 274 -13.11 15.97 0.93
N GLN A 275 -13.37 16.75 1.96
CA GLN A 275 -13.89 18.12 1.86
C GLN A 275 -12.80 19.11 2.25
N VAL A 276 -12.57 20.09 1.39
CA VAL A 276 -11.63 21.18 1.61
C VAL A 276 -12.41 22.48 1.60
N ARG A 277 -12.38 23.21 2.71
CA ARG A 277 -12.92 24.57 2.80
C ARG A 277 -11.79 25.57 2.66
N ILE A 278 -11.94 26.52 1.74
CA ILE A 278 -11.07 27.70 1.65
C ILE A 278 -11.86 28.91 2.12
N THR A 279 -11.34 29.64 3.09
CA THR A 279 -11.96 30.87 3.62
C THR A 279 -11.15 32.08 3.20
N ASN A 280 -11.78 33.05 2.54
CA ASN A 280 -11.17 34.32 2.17
C ASN A 280 -11.09 35.26 3.39
N LEU A 281 -9.90 35.76 3.69
CA LEU A 281 -9.65 36.72 4.77
C LEU A 281 -9.43 38.16 4.26
N SER A 282 -9.42 38.36 2.94
CA SER A 282 -9.25 39.68 2.34
C SER A 282 -10.57 40.46 2.27
N GLY A 283 -10.45 41.79 2.16
CA GLY A 283 -11.60 42.69 2.02
C GLY A 283 -12.23 42.71 0.63
N HIS A 284 -11.63 42.06 -0.35
CA HIS A 284 -12.09 41.98 -1.73
C HIS A 284 -12.20 40.51 -2.16
N LYS A 285 -12.50 40.23 -3.43
CA LYS A 285 -12.48 38.83 -3.90
C LYS A 285 -11.05 38.27 -3.80
N LEU A 286 -10.94 36.95 -3.66
CA LEU A 286 -9.65 36.28 -3.65
C LEU A 286 -9.54 35.34 -4.87
N PRO A 287 -8.54 35.53 -5.75
CA PRO A 287 -7.64 36.67 -5.85
C PRO A 287 -8.25 37.85 -6.63
N THR A 288 -8.14 39.09 -6.14
CA THR A 288 -8.57 40.30 -6.87
C THR A 288 -7.50 40.80 -7.87
N GLY A 289 -7.82 41.88 -8.60
CA GLY A 289 -6.93 42.55 -9.55
C GLY A 289 -7.15 42.10 -10.99
N TYR A 290 -6.12 42.26 -11.84
CA TYR A 290 -6.21 41.91 -13.27
C TYR A 290 -6.61 40.44 -13.46
N PRO A 291 -7.58 40.17 -14.36
CA PRO A 291 -8.13 38.84 -14.58
C PRO A 291 -7.23 37.93 -15.44
N GLU A 292 -6.40 38.48 -16.34
CA GLU A 292 -5.68 37.72 -17.34
C GLU A 292 -4.56 36.85 -16.74
N GLY A 293 -4.80 35.54 -16.62
CA GLY A 293 -3.78 34.56 -16.25
C GLY A 293 -3.45 34.48 -14.75
N ARG A 294 -4.08 35.30 -13.92
CA ARG A 294 -4.01 35.17 -12.45
C ARG A 294 -4.99 34.11 -11.97
N ARG A 295 -4.51 33.17 -11.16
CA ARG A 295 -5.36 32.10 -10.64
C ARG A 295 -4.86 31.54 -9.32
N MET A 296 -5.78 30.96 -8.56
CA MET A 296 -5.45 30.06 -7.46
C MET A 296 -6.20 28.74 -7.62
N TRP A 297 -5.69 27.68 -7.02
CA TRP A 297 -6.37 26.37 -7.03
C TRP A 297 -6.02 25.54 -5.79
N ILE A 298 -6.85 24.54 -5.52
CA ILE A 298 -6.57 23.53 -4.49
C ILE A 298 -5.80 22.39 -5.14
N GLU A 299 -4.58 22.15 -4.67
CA GLU A 299 -3.88 20.88 -4.89
C GLU A 299 -4.23 19.92 -3.75
N LEU A 300 -4.67 18.71 -4.09
CA LEU A 300 -4.94 17.64 -3.13
C LEU A 300 -4.06 16.44 -3.43
N VAL A 301 -3.28 16.00 -2.45
CA VAL A 301 -2.41 14.82 -2.54
C VAL A 301 -2.80 13.81 -1.47
N ALA A 302 -3.04 12.56 -1.86
CA ALA A 302 -3.19 11.45 -0.93
C ALA A 302 -1.99 10.50 -1.05
N MET A 303 -1.40 10.16 0.09
CA MET A 303 -0.18 9.38 0.23
C MET A 303 -0.41 8.17 1.14
N ASP A 304 0.32 7.10 0.88
CA ASP A 304 0.36 5.93 1.76
C ASP A 304 1.21 6.18 3.02
N ALA A 305 1.30 5.17 3.89
CA ALA A 305 2.09 5.21 5.11
C ALA A 305 3.59 5.49 4.91
N LEU A 306 4.13 5.22 3.71
CA LEU A 306 5.53 5.47 3.35
C LEU A 306 5.72 6.87 2.75
N GLY A 307 4.65 7.65 2.60
CA GLY A 307 4.68 8.96 1.94
C GLY A 307 4.65 8.87 0.41
N THR A 308 4.28 7.72 -0.16
CA THR A 308 4.17 7.56 -1.61
C THR A 308 2.81 8.09 -2.07
N PRO A 309 2.74 9.10 -2.96
CA PRO A 309 1.47 9.59 -3.47
C PRO A 309 0.81 8.55 -4.36
N PHE A 310 -0.47 8.25 -4.11
CA PHE A 310 -1.30 7.38 -4.94
C PHE A 310 -2.46 8.12 -5.61
N TYR A 311 -2.73 9.36 -5.19
CA TYR A 311 -3.70 10.24 -5.81
C TYR A 311 -3.22 11.69 -5.75
N THR A 312 -3.39 12.42 -6.85
CA THR A 312 -3.17 13.85 -6.92
C THR A 312 -4.24 14.51 -7.78
N SER A 313 -4.77 15.65 -7.32
CA SER A 313 -5.60 16.58 -8.08
C SER A 313 -4.94 17.96 -8.03
N GLY A 314 -4.89 18.67 -9.16
CA GLY A 314 -4.27 20.00 -9.23
C GLY A 314 -2.74 20.03 -9.24
N ASP A 315 -2.11 18.94 -9.70
CA ASP A 315 -0.65 18.86 -9.91
C ASP A 315 -0.17 19.91 -10.92
N TYR A 316 1.00 20.49 -10.66
CA TYR A 316 1.60 21.49 -11.54
C TYR A 316 2.96 21.02 -12.05
N ASP A 317 3.11 20.93 -13.37
CA ASP A 317 4.37 20.58 -14.01
C ASP A 317 5.22 21.84 -14.21
N ASP A 318 6.22 22.03 -13.36
CA ASP A 318 7.17 23.14 -13.43
C ASP A 318 7.96 23.19 -14.75
N ALA A 319 8.24 22.04 -15.36
CA ALA A 319 9.03 21.98 -16.58
C ALA A 319 8.24 22.52 -17.77
N THR A 320 6.95 22.17 -17.87
CA THR A 320 6.06 22.64 -18.95
C THR A 320 5.23 23.86 -18.57
N ALA A 321 5.25 24.27 -17.30
CA ALA A 321 4.40 25.31 -16.71
C ALA A 321 2.91 25.07 -16.93
N THR A 322 2.49 23.82 -16.75
CA THR A 322 1.12 23.38 -17.03
C THR A 322 0.46 22.93 -15.74
N LEU A 323 -0.75 23.44 -15.49
CA LEU A 323 -1.63 22.93 -14.43
C LEU A 323 -2.41 21.74 -14.99
N ASN A 324 -2.26 20.58 -14.38
CA ASN A 324 -3.00 19.38 -14.73
C ASN A 324 -4.43 19.50 -14.22
N VAL A 325 -5.40 19.59 -15.14
CA VAL A 325 -6.82 19.77 -14.82
C VAL A 325 -7.54 18.44 -14.84
N ASP A 326 -8.21 18.13 -13.73
CA ASP A 326 -9.16 17.02 -13.63
C ASP A 326 -10.57 17.54 -13.28
N PRO A 327 -11.63 16.72 -13.44
CA PRO A 327 -13.01 17.18 -13.23
C PRO A 327 -13.35 17.66 -11.81
N GLN A 328 -12.54 17.29 -10.80
CA GLN A 328 -12.74 17.69 -9.41
C GLN A 328 -11.90 18.91 -9.03
N LEU A 329 -10.94 19.31 -9.88
CA LEU A 329 -10.04 20.43 -9.60
C LEU A 329 -10.83 21.71 -9.33
N ARG A 330 -10.47 22.38 -8.24
CA ARG A 330 -11.02 23.67 -7.85
C ARG A 330 -10.08 24.78 -8.26
N ILE A 331 -10.41 25.48 -9.34
CA ILE A 331 -9.71 26.70 -9.78
C ILE A 331 -10.57 27.92 -9.43
N TYR A 332 -9.90 29.01 -9.05
CA TYR A 332 -10.48 30.31 -8.78
C TYR A 332 -9.76 31.37 -9.62
N GLU A 333 -10.46 31.87 -10.61
CA GLU A 333 -10.02 32.83 -11.63
C GLU A 333 -11.23 33.55 -12.23
N SER A 334 -10.97 34.54 -13.09
CA SER A 334 -12.00 35.29 -13.82
C SER A 334 -11.68 35.27 -15.31
N ASP A 335 -12.62 34.78 -16.12
CA ASP A 335 -12.48 34.72 -17.57
C ASP A 335 -13.37 35.80 -18.21
N HIS A 336 -12.72 36.83 -18.73
CA HIS A 336 -13.37 37.88 -19.50
C HIS A 336 -13.31 37.56 -20.99
N GLY A 337 -14.19 38.14 -21.78
CA GLY A 337 -14.21 37.87 -23.21
C GLY A 337 -15.16 38.77 -24.00
N VAL A 338 -15.29 38.41 -25.27
CA VAL A 338 -16.16 39.10 -26.22
C VAL A 338 -17.37 38.24 -26.52
N GLU A 339 -18.56 38.82 -26.37
CA GLU A 339 -19.81 38.14 -26.70
C GLU A 339 -19.80 37.59 -28.12
N GLY A 340 -20.21 36.33 -28.27
CA GLY A 340 -20.18 35.58 -29.54
C GLY A 340 -18.80 35.03 -29.94
N SER A 341 -17.70 35.49 -29.35
CA SER A 341 -16.33 34.98 -29.61
C SER A 341 -15.79 34.11 -28.48
N GLY A 342 -16.28 34.30 -27.25
CA GLY A 342 -15.85 33.53 -26.07
C GLY A 342 -14.81 34.26 -25.21
N PRO A 343 -14.23 33.56 -24.22
CA PRO A 343 -13.13 34.08 -23.39
C PRO A 343 -11.96 34.58 -24.23
N SER A 344 -11.33 35.69 -23.80
CA SER A 344 -10.27 36.36 -24.55
C SER A 344 -9.33 37.16 -23.63
N PHE A 345 -8.05 37.19 -23.99
CA PHE A 345 -7.04 38.06 -23.38
C PHE A 345 -6.92 39.44 -24.06
N HIS A 346 -7.75 39.73 -25.08
CA HIS A 346 -7.86 41.07 -25.68
C HIS A 346 -8.62 42.02 -24.75
N LEU A 347 -7.96 42.44 -23.67
CA LEU A 347 -8.52 43.16 -22.52
C LEU A 347 -9.47 44.30 -22.91
N VAL A 348 -9.08 45.14 -23.87
CA VAL A 348 -9.85 46.35 -24.25
C VAL A 348 -11.10 46.05 -25.09
N LEU A 349 -11.20 44.84 -25.65
CA LEU A 349 -12.34 44.39 -26.43
C LEU A 349 -13.38 43.67 -25.56
N ASN A 350 -13.01 43.23 -24.36
CA ASN A 350 -13.86 42.45 -23.48
C ASN A 350 -15.13 43.23 -23.08
N ASN A 351 -16.27 42.56 -23.21
CA ASN A 351 -17.59 43.11 -22.91
C ASN A 351 -18.50 42.14 -22.14
N ARG A 352 -18.00 40.93 -21.83
CA ARG A 352 -18.71 39.90 -21.05
C ARG A 352 -17.77 39.20 -20.08
N ILE A 353 -18.27 38.92 -18.88
CA ILE A 353 -17.65 38.00 -17.92
C ILE A 353 -18.22 36.60 -18.19
N PHE A 354 -17.39 35.67 -18.64
CA PHE A 354 -17.80 34.28 -18.92
C PHE A 354 -17.76 33.41 -17.68
N SER A 355 -16.77 33.64 -16.82
CA SER A 355 -16.62 32.99 -15.53
C SER A 355 -16.01 33.98 -14.53
N ASP A 356 -16.45 33.93 -13.28
CA ASP A 356 -15.75 34.54 -12.16
C ASP A 356 -15.98 33.63 -10.96
N THR A 357 -14.98 32.79 -10.72
CA THR A 357 -15.04 31.75 -9.69
C THR A 357 -14.35 32.17 -8.40
N ARG A 358 -13.83 33.40 -8.32
CA ARG A 358 -13.09 33.94 -7.16
C ARG A 358 -13.95 33.99 -5.90
N ILE A 359 -13.32 33.80 -4.74
CA ILE A 359 -14.04 33.69 -3.46
C ILE A 359 -14.44 35.10 -2.98
N PRO A 360 -15.72 35.37 -2.67
CA PRO A 360 -16.17 36.65 -2.11
C PRO A 360 -15.48 37.04 -0.80
N PRO A 361 -15.38 38.33 -0.46
CA PRO A 361 -14.98 38.76 0.89
C PRO A 361 -16.09 38.55 1.92
N ARG A 362 -15.75 38.69 3.20
CA ARG A 362 -16.75 38.62 4.29
C ARG A 362 -17.78 39.74 4.16
N GLY A 363 -19.05 39.41 4.34
CA GLY A 363 -20.16 40.36 4.33
C GLY A 363 -20.53 40.88 2.93
N PHE A 364 -20.12 40.18 1.88
CA PHE A 364 -20.22 40.68 0.51
C PHE A 364 -21.66 40.73 -0.01
N VAL A 365 -22.07 41.91 -0.47
CA VAL A 365 -23.34 42.14 -1.18
C VAL A 365 -23.05 42.60 -2.62
N PRO A 366 -22.92 41.67 -3.57
CA PRO A 366 -22.55 42.01 -4.94
C PRO A 366 -23.66 42.75 -5.70
N ASN A 367 -23.25 43.52 -6.70
CA ASN A 367 -24.11 44.01 -7.77
C ASN A 367 -23.72 43.33 -9.10
N ILE A 368 -24.33 43.75 -10.23
CA ILE A 368 -24.07 43.12 -11.53
C ILE A 368 -22.59 43.19 -11.98
N ASP A 369 -21.81 44.15 -11.50
CA ASP A 369 -20.41 44.30 -11.88
C ASP A 369 -19.49 43.34 -11.12
N THR A 370 -19.93 42.93 -9.93
CA THR A 370 -19.10 42.21 -8.95
C THR A 370 -19.69 40.86 -8.58
N MET A 371 -20.81 40.46 -9.19
CA MET A 371 -21.42 39.15 -8.97
C MET A 371 -20.51 38.03 -9.52
N PRO A 372 -20.22 36.96 -8.74
CA PRO A 372 -19.57 35.77 -9.28
C PRO A 372 -20.37 35.15 -10.43
N VAL A 373 -19.68 34.62 -11.44
CA VAL A 373 -20.30 34.03 -12.65
C VAL A 373 -19.83 32.58 -12.81
N GLY A 374 -20.75 31.67 -13.12
CA GLY A 374 -20.44 30.24 -13.30
C GLY A 374 -20.21 29.46 -12.00
N ARG A 375 -20.02 30.14 -10.86
CA ARG A 375 -19.96 29.53 -9.52
C ARG A 375 -20.95 30.19 -8.57
N SER A 376 -21.74 29.35 -7.90
CA SER A 376 -22.68 29.79 -6.89
C SER A 376 -22.07 29.70 -5.50
N TYR A 377 -22.05 30.82 -4.78
CA TYR A 377 -21.72 30.87 -3.36
C TYR A 377 -23.03 30.89 -2.55
N PRO A 378 -23.15 30.10 -1.46
CA PRO A 378 -24.34 30.12 -0.63
C PRO A 378 -24.64 31.51 -0.09
N MET A 379 -25.92 31.89 -0.09
CA MET A 379 -26.37 33.09 0.62
C MET A 379 -26.48 32.77 2.11
N LEU A 380 -25.83 33.58 2.93
CA LEU A 380 -25.82 33.49 4.38
C LEU A 380 -27.10 34.11 4.99
N PRO A 381 -27.42 33.82 6.28
CA PRO A 381 -28.63 34.34 6.93
C PRO A 381 -28.76 35.87 6.95
N ASP A 382 -27.66 36.60 6.83
CA ASP A 382 -27.60 38.06 6.76
C ASP A 382 -27.73 38.62 5.33
N SER A 383 -28.08 37.77 4.35
CA SER A 383 -28.21 38.10 2.92
C SER A 383 -26.89 38.46 2.23
N THR A 384 -25.74 38.09 2.81
CA THR A 384 -24.42 38.22 2.18
C THR A 384 -24.01 36.90 1.53
N LEU A 385 -23.07 36.93 0.57
CA LEU A 385 -22.50 35.70 0.03
C LEU A 385 -21.49 35.07 0.98
N ALA A 386 -21.41 33.75 0.97
CA ALA A 386 -20.37 33.01 1.67
C ALA A 386 -18.99 33.47 1.20
N HIS A 387 -18.12 33.79 2.16
CA HIS A 387 -16.73 34.17 1.94
C HIS A 387 -15.79 32.95 1.98
N TYR A 388 -16.35 31.78 1.67
CA TYR A 388 -15.64 30.52 1.62
C TYR A 388 -16.18 29.65 0.48
N ASP A 389 -15.34 28.75 -0.04
CA ASP A 389 -15.72 27.70 -0.96
C ASP A 389 -15.50 26.33 -0.30
N ASP A 390 -16.50 25.45 -0.43
CA ASP A 390 -16.39 24.05 -0.04
C ASP A 390 -16.15 23.21 -1.30
N ALA A 391 -14.95 22.66 -1.45
CA ALA A 391 -14.57 21.74 -2.51
C ALA A 391 -14.67 20.30 -2.01
N SER A 392 -15.27 19.42 -2.81
CA SER A 392 -15.38 17.99 -2.49
C SER A 392 -14.59 17.17 -3.50
N PHE A 393 -13.78 16.27 -2.98
CA PHE A 393 -12.97 15.33 -3.75
C PHE A 393 -13.31 13.91 -3.34
N ARG A 394 -13.44 13.03 -4.33
CA ARG A 394 -13.55 11.59 -4.17
C ARG A 394 -12.20 10.98 -4.55
N VAL A 395 -11.49 10.49 -3.56
CA VAL A 395 -10.14 9.93 -3.67
C VAL A 395 -10.25 8.39 -3.71
N PRO A 396 -10.11 7.73 -4.87
CA PRO A 396 -10.05 6.27 -4.92
C PRO A 396 -8.84 5.78 -4.12
N VAL A 397 -9.01 4.71 -3.33
CA VAL A 397 -7.94 4.07 -2.56
C VAL A 397 -7.62 2.72 -3.23
N PRO A 398 -6.56 2.65 -4.07
CA PRO A 398 -6.20 1.42 -4.77
C PRO A 398 -5.86 0.26 -3.82
N ALA A 399 -5.91 -0.95 -4.36
CA ALA A 399 -5.43 -2.12 -3.65
C ALA A 399 -3.92 -2.01 -3.36
N GLY A 400 -3.49 -2.41 -2.16
CA GLY A 400 -2.09 -2.36 -1.71
C GLY A 400 -1.61 -1.01 -1.16
N VAL A 401 -2.47 -0.01 -1.00
CA VAL A 401 -2.13 1.25 -0.30
C VAL A 401 -1.88 0.97 1.18
N LEU A 402 -0.71 1.37 1.66
CA LEU A 402 -0.33 1.20 3.07
C LEU A 402 -1.01 2.23 3.96
N SER A 403 -1.47 1.79 5.13
CA SER A 403 -2.12 2.64 6.13
C SER A 403 -1.18 3.01 7.29
N PRO A 404 -1.39 4.17 7.94
CA PRO A 404 -2.46 5.14 7.69
C PRO A 404 -2.25 5.95 6.39
N VAL A 405 -3.35 6.33 5.75
CA VAL A 405 -3.34 7.23 4.58
C VAL A 405 -3.16 8.66 5.06
N GLN A 406 -2.33 9.43 4.39
CA GLN A 406 -2.17 10.86 4.64
C GLN A 406 -2.81 11.65 3.51
N VAL A 407 -3.61 12.65 3.83
CA VAL A 407 -4.19 13.56 2.84
C VAL A 407 -3.70 14.96 3.14
N GLN A 408 -3.10 15.60 2.14
CA GLN A 408 -2.64 16.98 2.18
C GLN A 408 -3.43 17.81 1.16
N ALA A 409 -3.91 18.97 1.60
CA ALA A 409 -4.50 19.98 0.73
C ALA A 409 -3.67 21.26 0.81
N THR A 410 -3.35 21.85 -0.34
CA THR A 410 -2.57 23.08 -0.46
C THR A 410 -3.31 24.05 -1.38
N LEU A 411 -3.57 25.27 -0.91
CA LEU A 411 -4.03 26.36 -1.76
C LEU A 411 -2.81 26.99 -2.44
N ARG A 412 -2.77 26.95 -3.77
CA ARG A 412 -1.67 27.46 -4.60
C ARG A 412 -2.12 28.69 -5.38
N TYR A 413 -1.22 29.65 -5.58
CA TYR A 413 -1.46 30.86 -6.35
C TYR A 413 -0.42 31.02 -7.46
N GLN A 414 -0.86 31.42 -8.65
CA GLN A 414 0.00 31.77 -9.78
C GLN A 414 -0.27 33.19 -10.26
N THR A 415 0.79 33.99 -10.38
CA THR A 415 0.73 35.37 -10.90
C THR A 415 0.28 35.40 -12.36
N SER A 416 0.97 34.67 -13.24
CA SER A 416 0.66 34.67 -14.66
C SER A 416 0.72 33.25 -15.21
N SER A 417 -0.35 32.85 -15.90
CA SER A 417 -0.46 31.54 -16.52
C SER A 417 0.36 31.49 -17.80
N ARG A 418 0.80 30.28 -18.16
CA ARG A 418 1.46 30.03 -19.44
C ARG A 418 0.64 30.53 -20.63
N ALA A 419 -0.67 30.28 -20.63
CA ALA A 419 -1.56 30.65 -21.72
C ALA A 419 -1.56 32.16 -21.98
N TYR A 420 -1.52 32.97 -20.93
CA TYR A 420 -1.47 34.43 -21.08
C TYR A 420 -0.10 34.89 -21.61
N ILE A 421 1.00 34.33 -21.09
CA ILE A 421 2.35 34.66 -21.57
C ILE A 421 2.55 34.26 -23.05
N GLU A 422 2.08 33.08 -23.44
CA GLU A 422 2.14 32.63 -24.83
C GLU A 422 1.24 33.48 -25.73
N PHE A 423 0.04 33.89 -25.28
CA PHE A 423 -0.81 34.83 -26.00
C PHE A 423 -0.09 36.16 -26.26
N LEU A 424 0.53 36.76 -25.25
CA LEU A 424 1.26 38.02 -25.40
C LEU A 424 2.44 37.91 -26.37
N ARG A 425 3.06 36.74 -26.49
CA ARG A 425 4.10 36.48 -27.49
C ARG A 425 3.51 36.30 -28.89
N ASP A 426 2.48 35.47 -29.02
CA ASP A 426 1.98 34.99 -30.31
C ASP A 426 1.12 36.03 -31.03
N GLU A 427 0.39 36.87 -30.28
CA GLU A 427 -0.50 37.91 -30.82
C GLU A 427 0.17 39.29 -30.92
N ASN A 428 1.39 39.45 -30.38
CA ASN A 428 2.12 40.70 -30.53
C ASN A 428 2.73 40.79 -31.95
N VAL A 429 2.36 41.85 -32.66
CA VAL A 429 2.81 42.15 -34.02
C VAL A 429 3.39 43.56 -34.13
N SER A 430 3.69 44.22 -32.99
CA SER A 430 4.31 45.54 -32.95
C SER A 430 5.70 45.55 -33.59
N GLY A 431 6.39 44.40 -33.53
CA GLY A 431 7.75 44.22 -34.05
C GLY A 431 8.79 44.96 -33.20
N PRO A 432 10.04 45.01 -33.66
CA PRO A 432 11.11 45.58 -32.86
C PRO A 432 10.97 47.09 -32.89
N ASP A 433 10.98 47.72 -31.71
CA ASP A 433 11.03 49.17 -31.56
C ASP A 433 12.43 49.59 -31.06
N PRO A 434 13.31 50.11 -31.95
CA PRO A 434 14.61 50.63 -31.56
C PRO A 434 14.54 51.85 -30.62
N GLN A 435 13.35 52.46 -30.47
CA GLN A 435 13.10 53.59 -29.57
C GLN A 435 12.58 53.13 -28.21
N ASP A 436 12.26 51.83 -28.04
CA ASP A 436 11.87 51.29 -26.75
C ASP A 436 13.05 51.36 -25.79
N ARG A 437 12.88 52.13 -24.71
CA ARG A 437 13.94 52.31 -23.70
C ARG A 437 13.96 51.19 -22.68
N ASN A 438 12.89 50.40 -22.56
CA ASN A 438 12.90 49.18 -21.77
C ASN A 438 13.66 48.08 -22.49
N PHE A 439 13.34 47.83 -23.76
CA PHE A 439 13.85 46.67 -24.49
C PHE A 439 14.28 46.99 -25.93
N PRO A 440 15.26 47.88 -26.14
CA PRO A 440 15.66 48.36 -27.48
C PRO A 440 16.24 47.28 -28.41
N ALA A 441 16.62 46.13 -27.84
CA ALA A 441 17.26 45.01 -28.54
C ALA A 441 16.32 43.80 -28.72
N ALA A 442 15.06 43.89 -28.28
CA ALA A 442 14.10 42.80 -28.44
C ALA A 442 13.48 42.79 -29.83
N ASP A 443 13.15 41.59 -30.33
CA ASP A 443 12.41 41.42 -31.59
C ASP A 443 10.98 41.98 -31.48
N ASP A 444 10.34 41.87 -30.31
CA ASP A 444 9.18 42.64 -29.83
C ASP A 444 9.01 42.41 -28.30
N ARG A 445 8.10 43.15 -27.66
CA ARG A 445 7.90 43.07 -26.20
C ARG A 445 7.20 41.78 -25.75
N GLY A 446 6.40 41.15 -26.61
CA GLY A 446 5.75 39.85 -26.36
C GLY A 446 6.77 38.72 -26.25
N GLN A 447 7.71 38.66 -27.19
CA GLN A 447 8.84 37.73 -27.15
C GLN A 447 9.73 38.00 -25.95
N LYS A 448 9.99 39.27 -25.61
CA LYS A 448 10.79 39.62 -24.42
C LYS A 448 10.18 39.10 -23.13
N ILE A 449 8.87 39.30 -22.89
CA ILE A 449 8.24 38.76 -21.66
C ILE A 449 8.24 37.23 -21.63
N TYR A 450 8.10 36.56 -22.78
CA TYR A 450 8.22 35.09 -22.85
C TYR A 450 9.63 34.60 -22.49
N ASP A 451 10.67 35.27 -22.97
CA ASP A 451 12.06 34.94 -22.66
C ASP A 451 12.37 35.15 -21.18
N LEU A 452 11.90 36.25 -20.59
CA LEU A 452 12.01 36.51 -19.16
C LEU A 452 11.24 35.47 -18.35
N TRP A 453 10.01 35.16 -18.73
CA TRP A 453 9.22 34.11 -18.08
C TRP A 453 9.96 32.77 -18.08
N THR A 454 10.58 32.40 -19.20
CA THR A 454 11.41 31.18 -19.29
C THR A 454 12.64 31.25 -18.38
N ALA A 455 13.34 32.39 -18.36
CA ALA A 455 14.57 32.58 -17.58
C ALA A 455 14.34 32.60 -16.06
N TYR A 456 13.19 33.10 -15.61
CA TYR A 456 12.86 33.30 -14.19
C TYR A 456 11.84 32.28 -13.65
N GLY A 457 11.89 31.03 -14.14
CA GLY A 457 11.15 29.92 -13.53
C GLY A 457 9.65 29.90 -13.84
N LYS A 458 9.25 30.49 -14.97
CA LYS A 458 7.92 30.32 -15.59
C LYS A 458 6.73 30.66 -14.69
N SER A 459 6.87 31.65 -13.80
CA SER A 459 5.84 32.01 -12.83
C SER A 459 5.28 30.79 -12.10
N ALA A 460 6.17 29.92 -11.60
CA ALA A 460 5.78 28.77 -10.78
C ALA A 460 4.87 29.21 -9.62
N PRO A 461 3.88 28.38 -9.25
CA PRO A 461 2.94 28.74 -8.19
C PRO A 461 3.60 28.87 -6.84
N VAL A 462 3.03 29.74 -6.02
CA VAL A 462 3.38 29.94 -4.61
C VAL A 462 2.33 29.24 -3.75
N ASP A 463 2.79 28.47 -2.76
CA ASP A 463 1.92 27.87 -1.76
C ASP A 463 1.43 28.95 -0.79
N MET A 464 0.11 29.16 -0.74
CA MET A 464 -0.53 30.11 0.17
C MET A 464 -0.67 29.47 1.56
N VAL A 465 -1.41 28.37 1.64
CA VAL A 465 -1.66 27.69 2.92
C VAL A 465 -1.88 26.20 2.66
N SER A 466 -1.36 25.35 3.54
CA SER A 466 -1.50 23.91 3.46
C SER A 466 -1.98 23.32 4.78
N THR A 467 -2.76 22.25 4.70
CA THR A 467 -3.15 21.43 5.86
C THR A 467 -3.05 19.96 5.49
N ASN A 468 -2.86 19.10 6.50
CA ASN A 468 -2.86 17.66 6.31
C ASN A 468 -3.65 16.96 7.41
N THR A 469 -4.10 15.75 7.11
CA THR A 469 -4.70 14.85 8.08
C THR A 469 -4.23 13.43 7.84
N VAL A 470 -4.18 12.65 8.91
CA VAL A 470 -3.83 11.23 8.88
C VAL A 470 -5.10 10.43 9.13
N ILE A 471 -5.38 9.50 8.22
CA ILE A 471 -6.61 8.73 8.17
C ILE A 471 -6.25 7.26 8.44
N PRO A 472 -6.69 6.70 9.58
CA PRO A 472 -6.44 5.30 9.88
C PRO A 472 -7.19 4.38 8.91
N ALA A 473 -6.70 3.15 8.73
CA ALA A 473 -7.50 2.09 8.12
C ALA A 473 -8.54 1.56 9.12
N THR A 474 -9.66 1.02 8.62
CA THR A 474 -10.57 0.19 9.43
C THR A 474 -10.33 -1.30 9.31
N ALA A 475 -9.65 -1.75 8.25
CA ALA A 475 -9.45 -3.18 8.08
C ALA A 475 -8.40 -3.65 9.09
N PRO A 476 -8.76 -4.56 10.02
CA PRO A 476 -7.75 -5.28 10.78
C PRO A 476 -6.76 -5.92 9.79
N PRO A 477 -5.48 -6.05 10.16
CA PRO A 477 -4.55 -6.80 9.33
C PRO A 477 -5.09 -8.21 9.06
N ALA A 478 -4.68 -8.80 7.94
CA ALA A 478 -5.10 -10.16 7.60
C ALA A 478 -4.77 -11.13 8.75
N VAL A 479 -5.63 -12.13 8.96
CA VAL A 479 -5.42 -13.17 9.98
C VAL A 479 -4.11 -13.94 9.74
N VAL A 480 -3.54 -14.50 10.80
CA VAL A 480 -2.31 -15.31 10.72
C VAL A 480 -2.57 -16.56 9.86
N SER A 481 -1.75 -16.78 8.83
CA SER A 481 -1.87 -17.98 7.98
C SER A 481 -0.82 -19.02 8.31
N GLY A 482 -1.15 -20.29 8.05
CA GLY A 482 -0.22 -21.40 8.23
C GLY A 482 0.11 -21.74 9.68
N LEU A 483 -0.65 -21.26 10.67
CA LEU A 483 -0.40 -21.57 12.08
C LEU A 483 -0.52 -23.07 12.34
N VAL A 484 0.59 -23.68 12.75
CA VAL A 484 0.71 -25.11 13.04
C VAL A 484 1.49 -25.32 14.33
N SER A 485 1.15 -26.40 15.04
CA SER A 485 1.79 -26.84 16.27
C SER A 485 2.36 -28.25 16.11
N VAL A 486 3.55 -28.48 16.65
CA VAL A 486 4.21 -29.79 16.66
C VAL A 486 4.65 -30.11 18.08
N PRO A 487 4.23 -31.27 18.64
CA PRO A 487 4.64 -31.68 19.98
C PRO A 487 6.14 -31.97 20.10
N GLY A 488 6.74 -31.46 21.17
CA GLY A 488 8.13 -31.71 21.58
C GLY A 488 8.20 -32.34 22.98
N HIS A 489 9.39 -32.50 23.53
CA HIS A 489 9.57 -32.93 24.92
C HIS A 489 9.82 -31.71 25.81
N GLY A 490 8.91 -31.43 26.74
CA GLY A 490 8.94 -30.21 27.56
C GLY A 490 8.78 -28.94 26.73
N ALA A 491 8.27 -29.03 25.51
CA ALA A 491 8.12 -27.88 24.62
C ALA A 491 7.05 -28.11 23.54
N VAL A 492 6.45 -27.02 23.06
CA VAL A 492 5.64 -26.99 21.83
C VAL A 492 6.36 -26.17 20.78
N HIS A 493 6.47 -26.71 19.57
CA HIS A 493 7.03 -25.98 18.43
C HIS A 493 5.90 -25.43 17.57
N LEU A 494 5.86 -24.11 17.37
CA LEU A 494 4.89 -23.41 16.53
C LEU A 494 5.56 -22.91 15.26
N GLY A 495 4.81 -22.90 14.16
CA GLY A 495 5.19 -22.30 12.89
C GLY A 495 4.01 -21.59 12.23
N TRP A 496 4.31 -20.60 11.41
CA TRP A 496 3.33 -19.80 10.65
C TRP A 496 4.01 -19.20 9.40
N ASP A 497 3.22 -18.67 8.47
CA ASP A 497 3.74 -18.04 7.27
C ASP A 497 4.41 -16.68 7.57
N PRO A 498 5.33 -16.17 6.72
CA PRO A 498 5.92 -14.84 6.90
C PRO A 498 4.88 -13.71 7.00
N LEU A 499 5.22 -12.63 7.72
CA LEU A 499 4.34 -11.48 7.88
C LEU A 499 3.92 -10.90 6.51
N PRO A 500 2.63 -10.60 6.30
CA PRO A 500 2.16 -9.93 5.11
C PRO A 500 2.59 -8.45 5.10
N ILE A 501 2.52 -7.82 3.93
CA ILE A 501 2.80 -6.38 3.78
C ILE A 501 1.80 -5.58 4.64
N GLY A 502 2.28 -4.62 5.41
CA GLY A 502 1.47 -3.78 6.29
C GLY A 502 1.34 -4.26 7.74
N VAL A 503 1.97 -5.38 8.09
CA VAL A 503 2.08 -5.92 9.46
C VAL A 503 3.52 -5.77 9.94
N ASP A 504 3.73 -5.20 11.13
CA ASP A 504 5.07 -5.00 11.71
C ASP A 504 5.40 -5.98 12.83
N GLU A 505 4.38 -6.61 13.44
CA GLU A 505 4.59 -7.64 14.45
C GLU A 505 3.48 -8.71 14.49
N LEU A 506 3.84 -9.87 15.05
CA LEU A 506 2.93 -10.95 15.43
C LEU A 506 3.06 -11.22 16.93
N ARG A 507 1.92 -11.44 17.59
CA ARG A 507 1.85 -11.82 19.01
C ARG A 507 1.16 -13.17 19.18
N VAL A 508 1.68 -13.99 20.09
CA VAL A 508 1.10 -15.30 20.43
C VAL A 508 0.81 -15.38 21.92
N LEU A 509 -0.40 -15.81 22.25
CA LEU A 509 -0.84 -16.12 23.61
C LEU A 509 -1.11 -17.63 23.74
N ARG A 510 -1.03 -18.14 24.97
CA ARG A 510 -1.31 -19.52 25.33
C ARG A 510 -2.25 -19.60 26.53
N THR A 511 -3.18 -20.55 26.52
CA THR A 511 -3.90 -20.99 27.72
C THR A 511 -3.70 -22.49 27.96
N ASN A 512 -3.77 -22.89 29.24
CA ASN A 512 -3.76 -24.30 29.59
C ASN A 512 -5.12 -24.94 29.26
N TRP A 513 -5.08 -26.15 28.71
CA TRP A 513 -6.23 -27.01 28.45
C TRP A 513 -6.33 -28.13 29.52
N GLY A 514 -5.23 -28.79 29.93
CA GLY A 514 -5.24 -29.74 31.05
C GLY A 514 -4.14 -30.81 31.09
N ASP A 515 -3.77 -31.25 32.32
CA ASP A 515 -2.65 -32.14 32.65
C ASP A 515 -2.89 -33.61 32.21
N TYR A 516 -1.99 -34.17 31.37
CA TYR A 516 -2.01 -35.57 30.91
C TYR A 516 -0.96 -36.42 31.68
N PRO A 517 -1.22 -36.79 32.94
CA PRO A 517 -1.61 -38.19 33.21
C PRO A 517 -2.91 -38.34 34.01
N GLU A 518 -3.50 -37.24 34.51
CA GLU A 518 -4.80 -37.29 35.20
C GLU A 518 -5.96 -37.58 34.24
N LEU A 519 -5.70 -37.46 32.93
CA LEU A 519 -6.59 -37.82 31.85
C LEU A 519 -6.67 -39.34 31.56
N GLY A 520 -6.09 -40.17 32.44
CA GLY A 520 -5.90 -41.61 32.26
C GLY A 520 -7.15 -42.48 32.20
N SER A 521 -8.34 -41.88 32.08
CA SER A 521 -9.53 -42.63 31.70
C SER A 521 -10.51 -41.84 30.84
N ALA A 522 -11.36 -42.52 30.07
CA ALA A 522 -12.39 -41.91 29.23
C ALA A 522 -13.31 -40.94 30.01
N SER A 523 -13.37 -41.08 31.34
CA SER A 523 -14.19 -40.25 32.23
C SER A 523 -13.62 -38.86 32.57
N SER A 524 -12.40 -38.56 32.15
CA SER A 524 -11.62 -37.38 32.58
C SER A 524 -11.56 -36.22 31.56
N ILE A 525 -12.20 -36.36 30.39
CA ILE A 525 -12.09 -35.39 29.28
C ILE A 525 -12.59 -34.00 29.70
N ILE A 526 -11.66 -33.03 29.80
CA ILE A 526 -11.95 -31.62 30.07
C ILE A 526 -12.29 -30.92 28.74
N ALA A 527 -13.29 -30.03 28.77
CA ALA A 527 -13.69 -29.24 27.60
C ALA A 527 -12.57 -28.30 27.12
N GLU A 528 -12.46 -28.14 25.79
CA GLU A 528 -11.53 -27.18 25.19
C GLU A 528 -11.77 -25.76 25.69
N PRO A 529 -10.71 -25.00 26.03
CA PRO A 529 -10.82 -23.58 26.32
C PRO A 529 -11.50 -22.81 25.17
N ALA A 530 -12.24 -21.76 25.49
CA ALA A 530 -12.90 -20.94 24.47
C ALA A 530 -11.87 -20.25 23.57
N GLN A 531 -12.09 -20.28 22.25
CA GLN A 531 -11.34 -19.47 21.28
C GLN A 531 -11.86 -18.03 21.36
N ILE A 532 -10.98 -17.08 21.71
CA ILE A 532 -11.31 -15.66 21.91
C ILE A 532 -10.67 -14.86 20.79
N ASP A 533 -11.49 -14.32 19.90
CA ASP A 533 -11.04 -13.65 18.67
C ASP A 533 -10.25 -12.36 18.91
N ASP A 534 -10.60 -11.60 19.96
CA ASP A 534 -9.95 -10.34 20.34
C ASP A 534 -8.75 -10.60 21.27
N TYR A 535 -7.63 -9.94 20.99
CA TYR A 535 -6.38 -10.12 21.74
C TYR A 535 -6.46 -9.64 23.19
N ASP A 536 -7.11 -8.49 23.43
CA ASP A 536 -7.19 -7.90 24.76
C ASP A 536 -8.19 -8.68 25.64
N ASP A 537 -9.28 -9.19 25.04
CA ASP A 537 -10.20 -10.10 25.72
C ASP A 537 -9.52 -11.41 26.12
N ALA A 538 -8.64 -11.96 25.29
CA ALA A 538 -7.88 -13.17 25.60
C ALA A 538 -6.93 -12.94 26.79
N LEU A 539 -6.24 -11.80 26.83
CA LEU A 539 -5.44 -11.40 27.99
C LEU A 539 -6.29 -11.23 29.26
N ALA A 540 -7.46 -10.60 29.15
CA ALA A 540 -8.39 -10.42 30.26
C ALA A 540 -8.93 -11.77 30.79
N ALA A 541 -9.07 -12.76 29.91
CA ALA A 541 -9.40 -14.14 30.26
C ALA A 541 -8.24 -14.92 30.91
N GLY A 542 -7.06 -14.31 31.05
CA GLY A 542 -5.90 -14.88 31.74
C GLY A 542 -4.96 -15.66 30.83
N TRP A 543 -5.02 -15.48 29.51
CA TRP A 543 -4.07 -16.11 28.60
C TRP A 543 -2.67 -15.51 28.78
N ILE A 544 -1.65 -16.35 28.63
CA ILE A 544 -0.25 -16.02 28.91
C ILE A 544 0.47 -15.65 27.61
N PRO A 545 1.11 -14.47 27.50
CA PRO A 545 1.95 -14.13 26.36
C PRO A 545 3.18 -15.03 26.25
N VAL A 546 3.39 -15.62 25.08
CA VAL A 546 4.54 -16.49 24.81
C VAL A 546 5.46 -15.98 23.70
N TYR A 547 4.99 -15.05 22.86
CA TYR A 547 5.82 -14.46 21.79
C TYR A 547 5.32 -13.09 21.31
N THR A 548 6.28 -12.23 20.95
CA THR A 548 6.09 -10.99 20.20
C THR A 548 7.29 -10.82 19.26
N GLY A 549 7.07 -10.63 17.96
CA GLY A 549 8.15 -10.41 16.99
C GLY A 549 7.78 -10.71 15.54
N THR A 550 8.80 -10.91 14.69
CA THR A 550 8.67 -11.06 13.23
C THR A 550 9.19 -12.39 12.67
N SER A 551 9.59 -13.33 13.52
CA SER A 551 10.02 -14.68 13.09
C SER A 551 8.83 -15.53 12.64
N THR A 552 9.09 -16.58 11.85
CA THR A 552 8.08 -17.50 11.31
C THR A 552 7.88 -18.76 12.17
N GLY A 553 8.22 -18.67 13.45
CA GLY A 553 8.12 -19.80 14.37
C GLY A 553 8.68 -19.52 15.76
N LEU A 554 8.25 -20.35 16.70
CA LEU A 554 8.56 -20.29 18.13
C LEU A 554 8.76 -21.70 18.69
N THR A 555 9.71 -21.86 19.61
CA THR A 555 9.74 -23.01 20.52
C THR A 555 9.37 -22.52 21.91
N ASP A 556 8.21 -22.96 22.37
CA ASP A 556 7.68 -22.60 23.67
C ASP A 556 8.02 -23.70 24.67
N THR A 557 9.06 -23.46 25.47
CA THR A 557 9.58 -24.39 26.47
C THR A 557 8.75 -24.29 27.75
N LEU A 558 8.30 -25.43 28.23
CA LEU A 558 7.32 -25.59 29.30
C LEU A 558 7.92 -26.38 30.46
N SER A 559 7.99 -25.75 31.64
CA SER A 559 8.35 -26.43 32.88
C SER A 559 7.07 -27.00 33.52
N GLY A 560 6.92 -28.32 33.55
CA GLY A 560 5.75 -28.96 34.14
C GLY A 560 5.56 -30.40 33.67
N PRO A 561 4.53 -31.09 34.17
CA PRO A 561 4.12 -32.40 33.66
C PRO A 561 3.66 -32.30 32.20
N ARG A 562 3.36 -33.46 31.62
CA ARG A 562 2.73 -33.58 30.30
C ARG A 562 1.38 -32.87 30.30
N ASP A 563 1.16 -32.00 29.34
CA ASP A 563 0.02 -31.08 29.33
C ASP A 563 -0.36 -30.68 27.89
N VAL A 564 -1.57 -30.16 27.73
CA VAL A 564 -2.19 -29.74 26.47
C VAL A 564 -2.48 -28.24 26.53
N PHE A 565 -2.27 -27.53 25.43
CA PHE A 565 -2.37 -26.08 25.37
C PHE A 565 -3.16 -25.64 24.14
N LEU A 566 -3.85 -24.51 24.29
CA LEU A 566 -4.42 -23.77 23.17
C LEU A 566 -3.60 -22.51 22.95
N TYR A 567 -3.14 -22.30 21.71
CA TYR A 567 -2.41 -21.12 21.28
C TYR A 567 -3.31 -20.27 20.39
N GLY A 568 -3.23 -18.95 20.57
CA GLY A 568 -3.83 -17.95 19.70
C GLY A 568 -2.75 -17.02 19.14
N ALA A 569 -2.85 -16.66 17.86
CA ALA A 569 -1.92 -15.75 17.20
C ALA A 569 -2.67 -14.61 16.49
N TRP A 570 -2.10 -13.41 16.57
CA TRP A 570 -2.65 -12.16 16.01
C TRP A 570 -1.56 -11.36 15.31
N HIS A 571 -1.89 -10.79 14.15
CA HIS A 571 -1.07 -9.77 13.50
C HIS A 571 -1.44 -8.39 14.04
N PHE A 572 -0.45 -7.50 14.15
CA PHE A 572 -0.67 -6.10 14.47
C PHE A 572 -0.11 -5.22 13.36
N ASP A 573 -0.84 -4.15 13.06
CA ASP A 573 -0.34 -3.09 12.19
C ASP A 573 0.47 -2.05 13.00
N PRO A 574 1.19 -1.12 12.33
CA PRO A 574 1.97 -0.08 13.02
C PRO A 574 1.15 0.87 13.91
N SER A 575 -0.18 0.88 13.80
CA SER A 575 -1.07 1.67 14.64
C SER A 575 -1.55 0.92 15.89
N GLY A 576 -1.23 -0.37 15.99
CA GLY A 576 -1.57 -1.24 17.11
C GLY A 576 -2.90 -1.97 16.97
N VAL A 577 -3.53 -1.98 15.79
CA VAL A 577 -4.79 -2.71 15.54
C VAL A 577 -4.48 -4.19 15.28
N ALA A 578 -5.17 -5.08 16.00
CA ALA A 578 -5.01 -6.53 15.90
C ALA A 578 -5.92 -7.15 14.83
N SER A 579 -5.45 -8.21 14.14
CA SER A 579 -6.29 -9.10 13.34
C SER A 579 -7.31 -9.86 14.20
N THR A 580 -8.20 -10.66 13.60
CA THR A 580 -8.89 -11.74 14.33
C THR A 580 -7.88 -12.84 14.73
N GLY A 581 -8.10 -13.48 15.88
CA GLY A 581 -7.24 -14.57 16.36
C GLY A 581 -7.26 -15.82 15.49
N THR A 582 -6.11 -16.45 15.31
CA THR A 582 -5.96 -17.79 14.69
C THR A 582 -5.44 -18.78 15.72
N PHE A 583 -6.02 -19.98 15.77
CA PHE A 583 -5.78 -20.91 16.88
C PHE A 583 -5.10 -22.22 16.46
N ALA A 584 -4.23 -22.74 17.32
CA ALA A 584 -3.60 -24.04 17.18
C ALA A 584 -3.50 -24.77 18.52
N ARG A 585 -3.67 -26.10 18.49
CA ARG A 585 -3.66 -26.98 19.66
C ARG A 585 -2.29 -27.62 19.83
N GLY A 586 -1.61 -27.45 20.96
CA GLY A 586 -0.26 -27.97 21.19
C GLY A 586 -0.18 -28.91 22.40
N ARG A 587 0.83 -29.79 22.41
CA ARG A 587 1.16 -30.65 23.55
C ARG A 587 2.65 -30.60 23.81
N ASN A 588 3.06 -30.57 25.06
CA ASN A 588 4.48 -30.51 25.44
C ASN A 588 5.16 -31.89 25.56
N TYR A 589 4.51 -32.93 25.03
CA TYR A 589 4.99 -34.31 25.09
C TYR A 589 4.61 -35.07 23.82
N ARG A 590 5.27 -36.21 23.60
CA ARG A 590 4.98 -37.13 22.49
C ARG A 590 4.19 -38.34 23.00
N LEU A 591 3.20 -38.77 22.23
CA LEU A 591 2.41 -39.95 22.58
C LEU A 591 3.26 -41.20 22.42
N GLY A 592 3.39 -42.00 23.48
CA GLY A 592 4.21 -43.20 23.48
C GLY A 592 5.67 -42.99 23.88
N ASP A 593 6.07 -41.77 24.25
CA ASP A 593 7.27 -41.59 25.09
C ASP A 593 6.87 -42.16 26.45
N LEU A 594 7.39 -43.31 26.84
CA LEU A 594 7.05 -44.06 28.04
C LEU A 594 8.38 -44.25 28.78
N GLY A 595 8.54 -43.56 29.91
CA GLY A 595 9.80 -43.60 30.66
C GLY A 595 10.22 -45.01 31.10
N GLU A 596 11.49 -45.17 31.47
CA GLU A 596 12.05 -46.45 31.88
C GLU A 596 11.33 -47.03 33.13
N VAL A 597 11.10 -48.34 33.15
CA VAL A 597 10.41 -49.04 34.26
C VAL A 597 11.13 -48.75 35.59
N GLY A 598 10.50 -47.96 36.46
CA GLY A 598 11.00 -47.65 37.81
C GLY A 598 11.83 -46.37 37.94
N MET A 599 11.95 -45.54 36.90
CA MET A 599 12.60 -44.23 36.96
C MET A 599 11.55 -43.11 36.81
N VAL A 600 11.37 -42.33 37.89
CA VAL A 600 10.68 -41.04 37.81
C VAL A 600 11.66 -40.08 37.13
N ASP A 601 11.26 -39.44 36.02
CA ASP A 601 12.03 -38.53 35.14
C ASP A 601 12.76 -39.13 33.92
N ALA A 602 12.37 -40.32 33.42
CA ALA A 602 13.01 -40.98 32.27
C ALA A 602 12.38 -40.68 30.88
N TYR A 603 11.52 -39.67 30.75
CA TYR A 603 10.99 -39.23 29.46
C TYR A 603 12.08 -38.43 28.73
N ASP A 604 12.62 -38.94 27.64
CA ASP A 604 13.75 -38.33 26.94
C ASP A 604 13.35 -37.72 25.58
N GLY A 605 12.05 -37.74 25.26
CA GLY A 605 11.51 -37.26 23.99
C GLY A 605 11.71 -38.22 22.82
N LEU A 606 12.23 -39.43 23.07
CA LEU A 606 12.49 -40.45 22.07
C LEU A 606 11.74 -41.74 22.43
N ILE A 607 10.93 -42.21 21.49
CA ILE A 607 10.25 -43.50 21.62
C ILE A 607 11.16 -44.59 21.07
N THR A 608 11.65 -45.46 21.93
CA THR A 608 12.72 -46.41 21.64
C THR A 608 12.40 -47.83 22.14
N GLY A 609 13.16 -48.79 21.61
CA GLY A 609 13.03 -50.20 21.96
C GLY A 609 13.51 -50.55 23.37
N PRO A 610 14.61 -49.98 23.87
CA PRO A 610 15.10 -50.28 25.22
C PRO A 610 14.24 -49.71 26.35
N ASN A 611 13.63 -48.54 26.16
CA ASN A 611 12.98 -47.80 27.25
C ASN A 611 11.45 -47.93 27.19
N ASP A 612 10.85 -47.62 26.05
CA ASP A 612 9.41 -47.41 25.93
C ASP A 612 8.67 -48.69 25.53
N LEU A 613 9.25 -49.46 24.60
CA LEU A 613 8.64 -50.68 24.08
C LEU A 613 8.36 -51.73 25.18
N PRO A 614 9.21 -51.97 26.19
CA PRO A 614 8.93 -52.92 27.26
C PRO A 614 7.72 -52.50 28.11
N VAL A 615 7.56 -51.20 28.38
CA VAL A 615 6.42 -50.64 29.12
C VAL A 615 5.14 -50.88 28.32
N PHE A 616 5.13 -50.48 27.05
CA PHE A 616 4.01 -50.74 26.15
C PHE A 616 3.67 -52.24 26.05
N SER A 617 4.69 -53.10 25.91
CA SER A 617 4.53 -54.55 25.77
C SER A 617 3.92 -55.23 26.99
N LEU A 618 4.19 -54.72 28.20
CA LEU A 618 3.65 -55.25 29.44
C LEU A 618 2.19 -54.86 29.66
N ALA A 619 1.81 -53.65 29.23
CA ALA A 619 0.44 -53.15 29.34
C ALA A 619 -0.44 -53.55 28.15
N TRP A 620 0.15 -54.00 27.05
CA TRP A 620 -0.55 -54.43 25.85
C TRP A 620 -1.67 -55.42 26.16
N GLY A 621 -2.88 -55.06 25.75
CA GLY A 621 -4.05 -55.92 25.84
C GLY A 621 -4.75 -55.94 27.20
N THR A 622 -4.39 -55.02 28.09
CA THR A 622 -5.10 -54.79 29.36
C THR A 622 -6.19 -53.72 29.20
N ILE A 623 -7.17 -53.73 30.10
CA ILE A 623 -8.15 -52.64 30.32
C ILE A 623 -8.03 -52.08 31.73
N GLU A 624 -8.60 -50.90 31.95
CA GLU A 624 -8.62 -50.25 33.27
C GLU A 624 -9.08 -51.24 34.37
N GLY A 625 -8.27 -51.34 35.42
CA GLY A 625 -8.49 -52.23 36.57
C GLY A 625 -7.85 -53.61 36.46
N GLU A 626 -7.28 -54.00 35.31
CA GLU A 626 -6.50 -55.24 35.18
C GLU A 626 -5.04 -55.09 35.67
N PRO A 627 -4.42 -56.14 36.23
CA PRO A 627 -3.01 -56.12 36.60
C PRO A 627 -2.11 -55.87 35.38
N GLY A 628 -1.35 -54.78 35.41
CA GLY A 628 -0.44 -54.40 34.32
C GLY A 628 -0.97 -53.29 33.41
N TRP A 629 -2.21 -52.84 33.60
CA TRP A 629 -2.73 -51.65 32.94
C TRP A 629 -2.01 -50.38 33.43
N ASP A 630 -1.70 -49.50 32.48
CA ASP A 630 -1.04 -48.22 32.73
C ASP A 630 -1.70 -47.12 31.88
N PRO A 631 -2.31 -46.09 32.49
CA PRO A 631 -3.00 -45.03 31.77
C PRO A 631 -2.10 -44.20 30.85
N VAL A 632 -0.79 -44.22 31.06
CA VAL A 632 0.17 -43.48 30.22
C VAL A 632 0.36 -44.16 28.86
N VAL A 633 -0.03 -45.43 28.75
CA VAL A 633 0.07 -46.26 27.53
C VAL A 633 -1.18 -46.16 26.66
N ASP A 634 -2.31 -45.70 27.22
CA ASP A 634 -3.56 -45.43 26.52
C ASP A 634 -3.49 -44.08 25.79
N ILE A 635 -2.95 -44.13 24.58
CA ILE A 635 -2.52 -42.99 23.76
C ILE A 635 -3.36 -42.83 22.49
N ALA A 636 -4.39 -43.67 22.33
CA ALA A 636 -5.32 -43.66 21.21
C ALA A 636 -6.73 -44.06 21.70
N PRO A 637 -7.81 -43.72 20.95
CA PRO A 637 -7.84 -42.92 19.73
C PRO A 637 -7.40 -41.46 19.96
N THR A 638 -7.19 -40.72 18.87
CA THR A 638 -6.95 -39.28 18.93
C THR A 638 -8.17 -38.53 18.40
N ASP A 639 -8.40 -37.32 18.92
CA ASP A 639 -9.55 -36.45 18.63
C ASP A 639 -9.81 -36.24 17.12
N ASN A 640 -8.75 -36.26 16.32
CA ASN A 640 -8.80 -36.07 14.87
C ASN A 640 -8.21 -37.25 14.07
N GLY A 641 -7.91 -38.38 14.72
CA GLY A 641 -7.31 -39.56 14.10
C GLY A 641 -5.86 -39.36 13.60
N SER A 642 -5.22 -38.23 13.90
CA SER A 642 -3.83 -37.96 13.56
C SER A 642 -2.91 -38.33 14.72
N ARG A 643 -1.73 -38.86 14.41
CA ARG A 643 -0.66 -39.08 15.41
C ARG A 643 -0.16 -37.80 16.11
N LEU A 644 -0.50 -36.62 15.58
CA LEU A 644 -0.22 -35.33 16.23
C LEU A 644 -1.40 -34.81 17.07
N GLY A 645 -2.59 -35.39 16.90
CA GLY A 645 -3.82 -35.02 17.62
C GLY A 645 -3.78 -35.37 19.10
N ILE A 646 -4.76 -34.86 19.86
CA ILE A 646 -4.83 -35.06 21.31
C ILE A 646 -5.42 -36.45 21.58
N SER A 647 -4.85 -37.17 22.54
CA SER A 647 -5.37 -38.50 22.91
C SER A 647 -6.76 -38.36 23.54
N THR A 648 -7.66 -39.27 23.18
CA THR A 648 -8.97 -39.48 23.81
C THR A 648 -8.99 -40.92 24.34
N PRO A 649 -8.36 -41.18 25.51
CA PRO A 649 -8.22 -42.51 26.08
C PRO A 649 -9.57 -43.23 26.18
N ASP A 650 -9.60 -44.53 25.87
CA ASP A 650 -10.82 -45.34 25.89
C ASP A 650 -10.80 -46.48 26.93
N ASP A 651 -9.83 -46.42 27.85
CA ASP A 651 -9.59 -47.36 28.96
C ASP A 651 -9.11 -48.74 28.50
N ALA A 652 -8.72 -48.88 27.23
CA ALA A 652 -8.31 -50.15 26.64
C ALA A 652 -7.01 -49.99 25.84
N ILE A 653 -5.99 -50.79 26.15
CA ILE A 653 -4.73 -50.76 25.38
C ILE A 653 -4.84 -51.77 24.23
N THR A 654 -5.10 -51.25 23.03
CA THR A 654 -5.54 -51.98 21.82
C THR A 654 -4.75 -51.56 20.59
N PHE A 655 -5.11 -52.12 19.43
CA PHE A 655 -4.40 -51.89 18.17
C PHE A 655 -4.21 -50.42 17.78
N GLU A 656 -5.14 -49.55 18.11
CA GLU A 656 -5.08 -48.11 17.94
C GLU A 656 -3.89 -47.48 18.68
N ASP A 657 -3.63 -47.89 19.93
CA ASP A 657 -2.48 -47.40 20.70
C ASP A 657 -1.17 -47.84 20.05
N LEU A 658 -1.11 -49.10 19.64
CA LEU A 658 0.06 -49.65 18.97
C LEU A 658 0.36 -48.91 17.66
N VAL A 659 -0.68 -48.53 16.91
CA VAL A 659 -0.53 -47.74 15.69
C VAL A 659 0.07 -46.36 16.02
N ILE A 660 -0.45 -45.65 17.02
CA ILE A 660 0.05 -44.32 17.41
C ILE A 660 1.47 -44.40 17.97
N PHE A 661 1.76 -45.39 18.81
CA PHE A 661 3.09 -45.68 19.35
C PHE A 661 4.09 -45.94 18.22
N SER A 662 3.75 -46.86 17.31
CA SER A 662 4.63 -47.28 16.22
C SER A 662 4.92 -46.15 15.22
N LEU A 663 3.96 -45.27 14.94
CA LEU A 663 4.13 -44.13 14.03
C LEU A 663 5.08 -43.04 14.55
N GLN A 664 5.35 -43.03 15.86
CA GLN A 664 6.25 -42.06 16.50
C GLN A 664 7.58 -42.68 16.92
N TYR A 665 7.68 -44.01 16.90
CA TYR A 665 8.89 -44.76 17.23
C TYR A 665 10.13 -44.33 16.42
N GLY A 666 11.23 -44.06 17.12
CA GLY A 666 12.52 -43.67 16.55
C GLY A 666 12.55 -42.30 15.87
N THR A 667 11.51 -41.47 16.03
CA THR A 667 11.50 -40.11 15.48
C THR A 667 12.10 -39.12 16.48
N SER A 668 13.11 -38.34 16.07
CA SER A 668 13.75 -37.33 16.93
C SER A 668 13.40 -35.89 16.53
N SER A 669 13.25 -35.60 15.24
CA SER A 669 12.90 -34.27 14.74
C SER A 669 11.38 -33.99 14.72
N PRO A 670 10.96 -32.72 14.87
CA PRO A 670 9.58 -32.32 14.62
C PRO A 670 9.19 -32.73 13.19
N LEU A 671 8.06 -33.40 13.08
CA LEU A 671 7.57 -33.93 11.80
C LEU A 671 6.97 -32.77 11.01
N ALA A 672 7.45 -32.53 9.79
CA ALA A 672 6.91 -31.47 8.96
C ALA A 672 5.39 -31.68 8.71
N PRO A 673 4.55 -30.66 8.94
CA PRO A 673 3.14 -30.71 8.59
C PRO A 673 3.03 -30.72 7.07
N GLY A 674 2.76 -31.88 6.47
CA GLY A 674 2.67 -31.99 5.01
C GLY A 674 2.90 -33.38 4.41
N ALA A 675 3.37 -34.36 5.18
CA ALA A 675 3.57 -35.72 4.67
C ALA A 675 2.29 -36.59 4.68
N GLN A 676 1.12 -36.04 4.35
CA GLN A 676 -0.09 -36.81 4.07
C GLN A 676 -0.43 -36.76 2.57
N ARG A 677 0.28 -37.55 1.77
CA ARG A 677 -0.34 -38.05 0.53
C ARG A 677 -1.02 -39.36 0.87
N ALA A 678 -2.35 -39.38 0.80
CA ALA A 678 -3.12 -40.61 0.88
C ALA A 678 -2.63 -41.59 -0.19
N TYR A 679 -2.14 -42.75 0.22
CA TYR A 679 -1.99 -43.86 -0.72
C TYR A 679 -3.39 -44.42 -0.96
N ALA A 680 -4.00 -44.05 -2.09
CA ALA A 680 -5.23 -44.67 -2.56
C ALA A 680 -4.86 -45.99 -3.24
N GLY A 681 -4.86 -47.09 -2.48
CA GLY A 681 -4.58 -48.42 -3.02
C GLY A 681 -5.13 -49.52 -2.12
N THR A 682 -5.67 -50.57 -2.74
CA THR A 682 -6.13 -51.77 -2.04
C THR A 682 -4.95 -52.74 -1.86
N VAL A 683 -4.79 -53.30 -0.66
CA VAL A 683 -3.73 -54.28 -0.36
C VAL A 683 -4.29 -55.70 -0.43
N PRO A 684 -3.85 -56.54 -1.38
CA PRO A 684 -4.30 -57.91 -1.47
C PRO A 684 -3.66 -58.76 -0.36
N ILE A 685 -4.51 -59.35 0.49
CA ILE A 685 -4.15 -60.22 1.61
C ILE A 685 -4.67 -61.63 1.31
N SER A 686 -3.75 -62.60 1.25
CA SER A 686 -4.10 -64.01 1.13
C SER A 686 -4.07 -64.68 2.51
N LEU A 687 -5.13 -65.41 2.82
CA LEU A 687 -5.25 -66.18 4.05
C LEU A 687 -5.04 -67.67 3.75
N ASP A 688 -4.17 -68.29 4.54
CA ASP A 688 -3.86 -69.72 4.47
C ASP A 688 -3.89 -70.32 5.89
N ARG A 689 -3.79 -71.65 6.03
CA ARG A 689 -3.87 -72.35 7.31
C ARG A 689 -2.75 -73.36 7.49
N ASP A 690 -2.23 -73.44 8.70
CA ASP A 690 -1.32 -74.50 9.15
C ASP A 690 -1.75 -74.98 10.54
N GLY A 691 -2.44 -76.12 10.60
CA GLY A 691 -3.00 -76.65 11.85
C GLY A 691 -4.00 -75.71 12.54
N THR A 692 -3.62 -75.21 13.73
CA THR A 692 -4.38 -74.23 14.54
C THR A 692 -3.98 -72.78 14.25
N GLU A 693 -3.09 -72.54 13.28
CA GLU A 693 -2.61 -71.22 12.91
C GLU A 693 -3.24 -70.73 11.59
N ILE A 694 -3.56 -69.44 11.58
CA ILE A 694 -3.94 -68.65 10.41
C ILE A 694 -2.68 -67.98 9.90
N LEU A 695 -2.35 -68.20 8.63
CA LEU A 695 -1.22 -67.59 7.95
C LEU A 695 -1.71 -66.41 7.12
N VAL A 696 -1.25 -65.21 7.44
CA VAL A 696 -1.61 -63.97 6.75
C VAL A 696 -0.47 -63.58 5.81
N ARG A 697 -0.75 -63.48 4.51
CA ARG A 697 0.25 -63.20 3.47
C ARG A 697 -0.15 -61.98 2.66
N VAL A 698 0.85 -61.27 2.14
CA VAL A 698 0.66 -60.11 1.25
C VAL A 698 1.08 -60.45 -0.17
N ASP A 699 0.22 -60.13 -1.14
CA ASP A 699 0.39 -60.48 -2.56
C ASP A 699 0.75 -59.26 -3.42
N ASN A 700 1.56 -58.33 -2.89
CA ASN A 700 2.00 -57.15 -3.63
C ASN A 700 3.38 -56.65 -3.15
N HIS A 701 4.24 -56.27 -4.10
CA HIS A 701 5.56 -55.71 -3.82
C HIS A 701 5.44 -54.20 -3.55
N GLY A 702 5.95 -53.73 -2.40
CA GLY A 702 6.02 -52.28 -2.11
C GLY A 702 4.72 -51.65 -1.62
N THR A 703 3.91 -52.38 -0.84
CA THR A 703 2.70 -51.83 -0.21
C THR A 703 3.04 -50.75 0.82
N ALA A 704 2.11 -49.82 1.06
CA ALA A 704 2.25 -48.78 2.08
C ALA A 704 1.73 -49.24 3.46
N LEU A 705 1.61 -50.56 3.69
CA LEU A 705 1.01 -51.16 4.89
C LEU A 705 1.95 -50.97 6.10
N HIS A 706 1.46 -50.28 7.13
CA HIS A 706 2.19 -50.02 8.37
C HIS A 706 1.78 -50.96 9.49
N ALA A 707 0.47 -51.18 9.63
CA ALA A 707 -0.10 -52.07 10.63
C ALA A 707 -1.32 -52.82 10.07
N LEU A 708 -1.53 -54.05 10.53
CA LEU A 708 -2.69 -54.89 10.18
C LEU A 708 -3.13 -55.69 11.41
N ALA A 709 -4.41 -55.63 11.75
CA ALA A 709 -5.01 -56.46 12.79
C ALA A 709 -6.28 -57.17 12.31
N LEU A 710 -6.48 -58.37 12.83
CA LEU A 710 -7.71 -59.14 12.78
C LEU A 710 -8.45 -58.96 14.11
N ARG A 711 -9.67 -58.43 14.07
CA ARG A 711 -10.53 -58.15 15.22
C ARG A 711 -11.81 -58.99 15.12
N LEU A 712 -12.05 -59.85 16.11
CA LEU A 712 -13.17 -60.78 16.12
C LEU A 712 -14.02 -60.62 17.39
N PRO A 713 -15.36 -60.53 17.28
CA PRO A 713 -16.23 -60.56 18.45
C PRO A 713 -16.28 -61.97 19.05
N ARG A 714 -16.55 -62.09 20.36
CA ARG A 714 -16.68 -63.38 21.05
C ARG A 714 -17.73 -64.31 20.42
N THR A 715 -18.78 -63.76 19.81
CA THR A 715 -19.83 -64.49 19.09
C THR A 715 -19.31 -65.25 17.87
N SER A 716 -18.11 -64.95 17.37
CA SER A 716 -17.48 -65.65 16.25
C SER A 716 -17.12 -67.12 16.57
N GLY A 717 -16.98 -67.48 17.85
CA GLY A 717 -16.57 -68.81 18.29
C GLY A 717 -15.07 -69.12 18.09
N LEU A 718 -14.27 -68.13 17.69
CA LEU A 718 -12.82 -68.20 17.58
C LEU A 718 -12.18 -67.30 18.64
N MET A 719 -11.08 -67.75 19.24
CA MET A 719 -10.29 -66.95 20.21
C MET A 719 -8.84 -66.87 19.72
N LEU A 720 -8.33 -65.67 19.46
CA LEU A 720 -6.96 -65.45 18.99
C LEU A 720 -6.02 -65.48 20.21
N SER A 721 -5.11 -66.45 20.26
CA SER A 721 -4.33 -66.77 21.46
C SER A 721 -2.83 -66.47 21.35
N ALA A 722 -2.32 -66.25 20.13
CA ALA A 722 -0.95 -65.79 19.90
C ALA A 722 -0.83 -65.18 18.50
N ALA A 723 0.09 -64.23 18.32
CA ALA A 723 0.50 -63.74 17.01
C ALA A 723 2.02 -63.66 16.92
N SER A 724 2.61 -63.95 15.76
CA SER A 724 4.04 -63.80 15.52
C SER A 724 4.32 -63.33 14.10
N GLY A 725 5.31 -62.45 13.94
CA GLY A 725 5.69 -61.90 12.65
C GLY A 725 6.25 -62.94 11.68
N GLY A 726 5.99 -62.76 10.39
CA GLY A 726 6.53 -63.56 9.31
C GLY A 726 7.72 -62.90 8.62
N ALA A 727 8.38 -63.65 7.72
CA ALA A 727 9.60 -63.21 7.04
C ALA A 727 9.41 -62.00 6.10
N ALA A 728 8.17 -61.61 5.80
CA ALA A 728 7.91 -60.38 5.07
C ALA A 728 8.05 -59.15 5.98
N LEU A 729 7.90 -59.24 7.30
CA LEU A 729 8.05 -58.06 8.18
C LEU A 729 9.53 -57.67 8.38
N PRO A 730 9.83 -56.37 8.56
CA PRO A 730 11.17 -55.92 8.95
C PRO A 730 11.55 -56.43 10.34
N SER A 731 12.83 -56.36 10.69
CA SER A 731 13.32 -56.80 12.02
C SER A 731 12.73 -56.01 13.19
N GLU A 732 12.30 -54.78 12.95
CA GLU A 732 11.69 -53.87 13.95
C GLU A 732 10.16 -53.85 13.75
N HIS A 733 9.46 -54.80 14.38
CA HIS A 733 8.00 -54.88 14.39
C HIS A 733 7.51 -55.35 15.75
N PHE A 734 6.26 -55.04 16.06
CA PHE A 734 5.53 -55.58 17.20
C PHE A 734 4.37 -56.43 16.68
N ALA A 735 4.27 -57.69 17.11
CA ALA A 735 3.19 -58.59 16.75
C ALA A 735 2.67 -59.27 18.02
N ALA A 736 1.37 -59.15 18.27
CA ALA A 736 0.76 -59.65 19.48
C ALA A 736 -0.71 -60.03 19.26
N ALA A 737 -1.25 -60.82 20.17
CA ALA A 737 -2.67 -61.15 20.25
C ALA A 737 -3.20 -60.76 21.63
N ARG A 738 -4.39 -60.19 21.65
CA ARG A 738 -5.15 -59.83 22.84
C ARG A 738 -6.38 -60.73 22.97
N ARG A 739 -6.73 -61.01 24.23
CA ARG A 739 -7.98 -61.63 24.63
C ARG A 739 -8.69 -60.74 25.65
N ASP A 740 -9.90 -60.29 25.32
CA ASP A 740 -10.81 -59.60 26.25
C ASP A 740 -12.19 -60.28 26.26
N ASP A 741 -13.04 -59.97 27.24
CA ASP A 741 -14.35 -60.57 27.50
C ASP A 741 -15.39 -60.29 26.39
N GLY A 742 -15.12 -59.32 25.50
CA GLY A 742 -15.96 -58.96 24.35
C GLY A 742 -15.35 -59.23 22.96
N ILE A 743 -14.05 -58.99 22.78
CA ILE A 743 -13.36 -58.99 21.48
C ILE A 743 -11.98 -59.67 21.62
N SER A 744 -11.56 -60.43 20.60
CA SER A 744 -10.21 -60.95 20.47
C SER A 744 -9.54 -60.33 19.25
N GLU A 745 -8.31 -59.85 19.42
CA GLU A 745 -7.59 -59.10 18.40
C GLU A 745 -6.18 -59.66 18.21
N ALA A 746 -5.70 -59.76 16.99
CA ALA A 746 -4.32 -60.16 16.71
C ALA A 746 -3.78 -59.44 15.49
N GLY A 747 -2.60 -58.84 15.61
CA GLY A 747 -2.07 -57.99 14.55
C GLY A 747 -0.58 -57.75 14.67
N PHE A 748 -0.08 -56.91 13.77
CA PHE A 748 1.25 -56.34 13.85
C PHE A 748 1.24 -54.84 13.54
N ALA A 749 2.24 -54.14 14.04
CA ALA A 749 2.64 -52.82 13.56
C ALA A 749 4.16 -52.77 13.36
N VAL A 750 4.59 -52.06 12.33
CA VAL A 750 6.01 -51.83 12.04
C VAL A 750 6.49 -50.64 12.84
N LEU A 751 7.59 -50.79 13.56
CA LEU A 751 8.08 -49.72 14.43
C LEU A 751 8.81 -48.65 13.61
N GLY A 752 8.31 -47.41 13.67
CA GLY A 752 8.91 -46.21 13.11
C GLY A 752 8.54 -45.92 11.66
N THR A 753 9.20 -44.94 11.06
CA THR A 753 8.93 -44.47 9.67
C THR A 753 9.61 -45.33 8.60
N LYS A 754 10.01 -46.56 8.93
CA LYS A 754 10.53 -47.52 7.95
C LYS A 754 9.35 -48.18 7.23
N ARG A 755 9.35 -48.17 5.89
CA ARG A 755 8.33 -48.87 5.08
C ARG A 755 8.41 -50.38 5.32
N ALA A 756 7.27 -51.06 5.46
CA ALA A 756 7.17 -52.52 5.36
C ALA A 756 6.19 -52.93 4.25
N PRO A 757 6.43 -54.04 3.52
CA PRO A 757 7.73 -54.59 3.17
C PRO A 757 7.96 -54.78 1.67
N VAL A 758 9.21 -55.11 1.40
CA VAL A 758 9.91 -55.05 0.11
C VAL A 758 9.58 -56.24 -0.80
N ASN A 759 8.76 -57.22 -0.37
CA ASN A 759 8.39 -58.42 -1.13
C ASN A 759 7.03 -59.02 -0.72
N SER A 760 6.36 -59.73 -1.63
CA SER A 760 5.23 -60.63 -1.30
C SER A 760 5.66 -61.77 -0.37
N GLY A 761 4.85 -62.14 0.61
CA GLY A 761 5.23 -63.17 1.59
C GLY A 761 4.36 -63.24 2.86
N LEU A 762 4.80 -64.03 3.84
CA LEU A 762 4.12 -64.22 5.13
C LEU A 762 4.33 -62.99 6.03
N LEU A 763 3.23 -62.32 6.40
CA LEU A 763 3.20 -61.17 7.33
C LEU A 763 3.02 -61.62 8.78
N LEU A 764 2.04 -62.48 9.06
CA LEU A 764 1.64 -62.81 10.43
C LEU A 764 1.22 -64.28 10.52
N ARG A 765 1.58 -64.93 11.62
CA ARG A 765 1.01 -66.22 12.05
C ARG A 765 0.14 -65.95 13.28
N ILE A 766 -1.15 -66.26 13.19
CA ILE A 766 -2.10 -66.06 14.29
C ILE A 766 -2.61 -67.42 14.76
N ARG A 767 -2.41 -67.78 16.02
CA ARG A 767 -3.02 -68.97 16.61
C ARG A 767 -4.46 -68.67 17.03
N ALA A 768 -5.41 -69.53 16.64
CA ALA A 768 -6.81 -69.39 16.99
C ALA A 768 -7.37 -70.66 17.64
N ASP A 769 -7.84 -70.55 18.88
CA ASP A 769 -8.54 -71.62 19.58
C ASP A 769 -9.98 -71.73 19.06
N GLY A 770 -10.49 -72.96 18.93
CA GLY A 770 -11.81 -73.24 18.33
C GLY A 770 -11.82 -73.43 16.81
N LEU A 771 -10.66 -73.31 16.15
CA LEU A 771 -10.53 -73.45 14.70
C LEU A 771 -10.67 -74.93 14.25
N LYS A 772 -11.80 -75.27 13.61
CA LYS A 772 -12.08 -76.63 13.10
C LYS A 772 -11.26 -76.97 11.84
N PRO A 773 -10.90 -78.25 11.56
CA PRO A 773 -10.17 -78.63 10.35
C PRO A 773 -10.99 -78.42 9.06
N GLY A 774 -10.36 -77.95 7.98
CA GLY A 774 -10.83 -78.14 6.60
C GLY A 774 -11.38 -76.93 5.83
N GLN A 775 -11.71 -75.78 6.46
CA GLN A 775 -12.14 -74.56 5.76
C GLN A 775 -11.74 -73.28 6.53
N ILE A 776 -11.48 -72.17 5.84
CA ILE A 776 -11.30 -70.84 6.46
C ILE A 776 -12.69 -70.36 6.93
N PRO A 777 -12.91 -70.08 8.22
CA PRO A 777 -14.19 -69.56 8.71
C PRO A 777 -14.59 -68.28 7.97
N ALA A 778 -15.87 -68.16 7.61
CA ALA A 778 -16.39 -67.01 6.86
C ALA A 778 -16.10 -65.65 7.55
N VAL A 779 -16.06 -65.63 8.88
CA VAL A 779 -15.72 -64.43 9.65
C VAL A 779 -14.31 -63.90 9.36
N LEU A 780 -13.34 -64.77 9.02
CA LEU A 780 -11.99 -64.34 8.66
C LEU A 780 -11.93 -63.72 7.25
N MET A 781 -12.91 -64.03 6.41
CA MET A 781 -13.05 -63.52 5.05
C MET A 781 -13.91 -62.26 4.97
N ASP A 782 -14.40 -61.76 6.11
CA ASP A 782 -15.11 -60.49 6.20
C ASP A 782 -14.09 -59.34 6.34
N PRO A 783 -13.99 -58.41 5.36
CA PRO A 783 -13.10 -57.26 5.46
C PRO A 783 -13.36 -56.40 6.70
N ALA A 784 -14.58 -56.40 7.25
CA ALA A 784 -14.91 -55.66 8.48
C ALA A 784 -14.25 -56.25 9.74
N SER A 785 -13.77 -57.50 9.68
CA SER A 785 -12.98 -58.10 10.75
C SER A 785 -11.51 -57.67 10.72
N TRP A 786 -11.10 -56.83 9.76
CA TRP A 786 -9.72 -56.40 9.61
C TRP A 786 -9.57 -54.89 9.68
N VAL A 787 -8.53 -54.45 10.38
CA VAL A 787 -8.10 -53.05 10.46
C VAL A 787 -6.72 -52.94 9.84
N ALA A 788 -6.57 -52.09 8.84
CA ALA A 788 -5.29 -51.88 8.16
C ALA A 788 -4.95 -50.39 8.10
N VAL A 789 -3.73 -50.05 8.48
CA VAL A 789 -3.24 -48.67 8.56
C VAL A 789 -2.01 -48.52 7.67
N GLY A 790 -1.99 -47.44 6.90
CA GLY A 790 -0.89 -47.07 6.04
C GLY A 790 0.22 -46.30 6.76
N HIS A 791 1.35 -46.13 6.09
CA HIS A 791 2.55 -45.46 6.64
C HIS A 791 2.36 -44.00 7.06
N ASN A 792 1.33 -43.35 6.54
CA ASN A 792 0.94 -41.99 6.88
C ASN A 792 -0.07 -41.93 8.04
N GLY A 793 -0.41 -43.07 8.65
CA GLY A 793 -1.44 -43.21 9.68
C GLY A 793 -2.87 -43.30 9.16
N ALA A 794 -3.09 -43.22 7.84
CA ALA A 794 -4.44 -43.29 7.27
C ALA A 794 -4.93 -44.75 7.16
N PRO A 795 -6.24 -45.02 7.38
CA PRO A 795 -6.83 -46.31 7.07
C PRO A 795 -6.62 -46.69 5.61
N ILE A 796 -6.36 -47.97 5.33
CA ILE A 796 -6.24 -48.50 3.96
C ILE A 796 -7.14 -49.72 3.77
N THR A 797 -7.65 -49.90 2.56
CA THR A 797 -8.53 -51.03 2.24
C THR A 797 -7.70 -52.28 1.95
N ILE A 798 -8.13 -53.42 2.48
CA ILE A 798 -7.58 -54.73 2.11
C ILE A 798 -8.53 -55.48 1.18
N GLU A 799 -7.97 -56.39 0.37
CA GLU A 799 -8.72 -57.34 -0.44
C GLU A 799 -8.38 -58.76 0.00
N LEU A 800 -9.32 -59.47 0.62
CA LEU A 800 -9.11 -60.82 1.17
C LEU A 800 -9.27 -61.89 0.09
N ARG A 801 -8.34 -62.85 0.05
CA ARG A 801 -8.32 -63.97 -0.91
C ARG A 801 -8.01 -65.31 -0.22
N THR A 802 -8.63 -66.40 -0.69
CA THR A 802 -8.45 -67.76 -0.13
C THR A 802 -7.40 -68.61 -0.85
N GLU A 803 -6.83 -68.12 -1.95
CA GLU A 803 -5.77 -68.81 -2.70
C GLU A 803 -4.60 -67.85 -2.89
N LEU A 804 -3.38 -68.32 -2.56
CA LEU A 804 -2.18 -67.75 -3.17
C LEU A 804 -2.34 -67.90 -4.68
N SER A 805 -2.30 -66.78 -5.41
CA SER A 805 -1.91 -66.82 -6.81
C SER A 805 -0.41 -67.13 -6.91
N VAL A 806 -0.01 -68.34 -6.48
CA VAL A 806 1.25 -68.90 -6.97
C VAL A 806 1.04 -69.02 -8.48
N PRO A 807 1.86 -68.38 -9.34
CA PRO A 807 1.75 -68.58 -10.78
C PRO A 807 2.01 -70.07 -11.06
N SER A 808 0.92 -70.81 -11.21
CA SER A 808 0.96 -72.21 -11.54
C SER A 808 1.45 -72.34 -12.99
N ARG A 809 2.53 -73.11 -13.15
CA ARG A 809 3.04 -73.64 -14.41
C ARG A 809 3.12 -72.63 -15.55
N VAL A 810 4.25 -71.94 -15.63
CA VAL A 810 4.73 -71.26 -16.83
C VAL A 810 4.58 -72.21 -18.02
N GLY A 811 3.56 -72.03 -18.85
CA GLY A 811 3.33 -72.87 -20.02
C GLY A 811 4.27 -72.58 -21.18
N GLN A 812 5.02 -71.47 -21.13
CA GLN A 812 5.83 -70.98 -22.25
C GLN A 812 7.07 -70.23 -21.79
N LEU A 813 8.14 -70.31 -22.58
CA LEU A 813 9.34 -69.50 -22.40
C LEU A 813 9.00 -68.00 -22.53
N ALA A 814 9.17 -67.22 -21.46
CA ALA A 814 8.84 -65.80 -21.45
C ALA A 814 9.86 -64.98 -20.64
N LEU A 815 10.05 -63.73 -21.06
CA LEU A 815 10.74 -62.70 -20.28
C LEU A 815 9.72 -61.64 -19.86
N SER A 816 9.76 -61.18 -18.60
CA SER A 816 8.97 -60.03 -18.14
C SER A 816 9.45 -58.72 -18.79
N ALA A 817 8.75 -57.61 -18.57
CA ALA A 817 9.30 -56.31 -18.94
C ALA A 817 10.49 -56.02 -18.01
N PRO A 818 11.64 -55.53 -18.51
CA PRO A 818 12.73 -55.10 -17.63
C PRO A 818 12.21 -54.03 -16.66
N TYR A 819 12.56 -54.13 -15.38
CA TYR A 819 12.19 -53.14 -14.38
C TYR A 819 13.40 -52.78 -13.49
N PRO A 820 13.68 -51.48 -13.27
CA PRO A 820 13.11 -50.34 -13.98
C PRO A 820 13.44 -50.35 -15.50
N ASN A 821 12.69 -49.60 -16.31
CA ASN A 821 12.93 -49.38 -17.74
C ASN A 821 12.21 -48.09 -18.20
N PRO A 822 12.92 -46.98 -18.48
CA PRO A 822 14.37 -46.86 -18.53
C PRO A 822 15.08 -47.08 -17.19
N PHE A 823 16.34 -47.53 -17.19
CA PHE A 823 17.11 -47.87 -15.99
C PHE A 823 18.49 -47.21 -15.93
N ASN A 824 19.07 -47.07 -14.73
CA ASN A 824 20.42 -46.55 -14.48
C ASN A 824 21.05 -47.19 -13.23
N PRO A 825 22.19 -47.92 -13.31
CA PRO A 825 22.64 -48.74 -14.43
C PRO A 825 22.07 -50.17 -14.35
N ARG A 826 21.20 -50.48 -13.38
CA ARG A 826 20.71 -51.85 -13.11
C ARG A 826 19.22 -52.04 -13.44
N THR A 827 18.89 -53.12 -14.16
CA THR A 827 17.52 -53.58 -14.42
C THR A 827 17.41 -55.09 -14.19
N GLN A 828 16.23 -55.56 -13.83
CA GLN A 828 15.90 -56.98 -13.67
C GLN A 828 14.82 -57.38 -14.68
N VAL A 829 14.95 -58.60 -15.21
CA VAL A 829 13.90 -59.28 -15.96
C VAL A 829 13.69 -60.67 -15.38
N ASP A 830 12.44 -61.09 -15.26
CA ASP A 830 12.10 -62.43 -14.81
C ASP A 830 11.97 -63.36 -16.01
N LEU A 831 12.77 -64.42 -16.01
CA LEU A 831 12.77 -65.47 -17.01
C LEU A 831 11.89 -66.62 -16.53
N SER A 832 10.82 -66.88 -17.25
CA SER A 832 9.93 -68.01 -17.02
C SER A 832 10.25 -69.12 -18.02
N ILE A 833 10.63 -70.31 -17.54
CA ILE A 833 10.90 -71.49 -18.38
C ILE A 833 9.93 -72.65 -18.08
N PRO A 834 9.37 -73.32 -19.12
CA PRO A 834 8.30 -74.30 -18.95
C PRO A 834 8.76 -75.73 -18.63
N ALA A 835 10.03 -76.04 -18.87
CA ALA A 835 10.62 -77.36 -18.64
C ALA A 835 12.12 -77.20 -18.34
N ASP A 836 12.69 -78.17 -17.63
CA ASP A 836 14.11 -78.21 -17.32
C ASP A 836 14.94 -78.24 -18.61
N GLY A 837 15.94 -77.37 -18.71
CA GLY A 837 16.70 -77.24 -19.96
C GLY A 837 17.92 -76.33 -19.85
N LEU A 838 18.88 -76.54 -20.76
CA LEU A 838 20.01 -75.63 -20.93
C LEU A 838 19.45 -74.30 -21.43
N THR A 839 19.66 -73.24 -20.64
CA THR A 839 19.09 -71.92 -20.87
C THR A 839 20.18 -70.87 -20.97
N GLU A 840 20.13 -70.04 -22.01
CA GLU A 840 21.05 -68.92 -22.23
C GLU A 840 20.28 -67.61 -22.26
N VAL A 841 20.72 -66.61 -21.49
CA VAL A 841 20.20 -65.24 -21.53
C VAL A 841 21.35 -64.30 -21.87
N ALA A 842 21.18 -63.49 -22.91
CA ALA A 842 22.18 -62.54 -23.37
C ALA A 842 21.55 -61.21 -23.82
N VAL A 843 22.34 -60.14 -23.70
CA VAL A 843 22.02 -58.78 -24.13
C VAL A 843 22.63 -58.54 -25.50
N PHE A 844 21.89 -57.88 -26.38
CA PHE A 844 22.29 -57.51 -27.74
C PHE A 844 22.06 -56.02 -27.97
N ASP A 845 22.88 -55.42 -28.83
CA ASP A 845 22.61 -54.08 -29.37
C ASP A 845 21.59 -54.14 -30.54
N LEU A 846 21.16 -52.98 -31.03
CA LEU A 846 20.22 -52.90 -32.16
C LEU A 846 20.79 -53.42 -33.49
N ALA A 847 22.11 -53.56 -33.61
CA ALA A 847 22.77 -54.19 -34.77
C ALA A 847 22.80 -55.73 -34.64
N GLY A 848 22.25 -56.29 -33.55
CA GLY A 848 22.25 -57.73 -33.28
C GLY A 848 23.58 -58.28 -32.78
N ARG A 849 24.55 -57.41 -32.43
CA ARG A 849 25.81 -57.85 -31.82
C ARG A 849 25.57 -58.16 -30.34
N ARG A 850 26.11 -59.29 -29.87
CA ARG A 850 26.04 -59.68 -28.47
C ARG A 850 26.89 -58.71 -27.63
N VAL A 851 26.26 -58.13 -26.62
CA VAL A 851 26.86 -57.19 -25.67
C VAL A 851 27.34 -57.91 -24.43
N ARG A 852 26.52 -58.83 -23.87
CA ARG A 852 26.88 -59.63 -22.69
C ARG A 852 26.02 -60.89 -22.57
N THR A 853 26.62 -62.04 -22.28
CA THR A 853 25.88 -63.20 -21.74
C THR A 853 25.67 -63.02 -20.23
N LEU A 854 24.41 -62.99 -19.79
CA LEU A 854 24.02 -62.84 -18.38
C LEU A 854 23.98 -64.18 -17.66
N LEU A 855 23.57 -65.24 -18.36
CA LEU A 855 23.47 -66.59 -17.81
C LEU A 855 23.56 -67.62 -18.94
N ARG A 856 24.25 -68.73 -18.70
CA ARG A 856 24.21 -69.94 -19.56
C ARG A 856 24.37 -71.20 -18.69
N THR A 857 23.28 -71.79 -18.23
CA THR A 857 23.29 -72.97 -17.35
C THR A 857 22.03 -73.82 -17.50
N GLN A 858 22.02 -75.01 -16.89
CA GLN A 858 20.83 -75.83 -16.75
C GLN A 858 19.92 -75.18 -15.71
N LEU A 859 18.69 -74.86 -16.08
CA LEU A 859 17.68 -74.32 -15.17
C LEU A 859 16.48 -75.27 -15.10
N SER A 860 15.91 -75.42 -13.90
CA SER A 860 14.68 -76.16 -13.66
C SER A 860 13.45 -75.34 -14.03
N ALA A 861 12.35 -75.99 -14.41
CA ALA A 861 11.07 -75.35 -14.72
C ALA A 861 10.64 -74.37 -13.60
N GLY A 862 10.29 -73.14 -13.96
CA GLY A 862 9.99 -72.08 -13.01
C GLY A 862 10.35 -70.68 -13.51
N THR A 863 10.21 -69.69 -12.62
CA THR A 863 10.59 -68.28 -12.90
C THR A 863 11.88 -67.95 -12.16
N HIS A 864 12.82 -67.33 -12.88
CA HIS A 864 14.19 -67.03 -12.42
C HIS A 864 14.50 -65.55 -12.67
N PRO A 865 14.97 -64.79 -11.67
CA PRO A 865 15.34 -63.40 -11.87
C PRO A 865 16.69 -63.28 -12.58
N ILE A 866 16.77 -62.45 -13.62
CA ILE A 866 17.98 -62.17 -14.40
C ILE A 866 18.27 -60.68 -14.33
N ILE A 867 19.49 -60.33 -13.95
CA ILE A 867 19.90 -58.95 -13.70
C ILE A 867 20.92 -58.53 -14.74
N TRP A 868 20.75 -57.32 -15.27
CA TRP A 868 21.77 -56.63 -16.06
C TRP A 868 22.14 -55.31 -15.40
N ASP A 869 23.43 -55.07 -15.27
CA ASP A 869 24.09 -53.92 -14.62
C ASP A 869 24.60 -52.87 -15.62
N GLY A 870 24.21 -52.98 -16.90
CA GLY A 870 24.63 -52.04 -17.94
C GLY A 870 26.10 -52.17 -18.34
N LEU A 871 26.73 -53.32 -18.12
CA LEU A 871 28.11 -53.63 -18.55
C LEU A 871 28.15 -54.62 -19.74
N ASP A 872 29.21 -54.57 -20.54
CA ASP A 872 29.55 -55.53 -21.60
C ASP A 872 30.32 -56.77 -21.09
N GLU A 873 30.67 -57.72 -21.97
CA GLU A 873 31.45 -58.92 -21.60
C GLU A 873 32.84 -58.63 -21.01
N ARG A 874 33.39 -57.44 -21.22
CA ARG A 874 34.69 -57.01 -20.69
C ARG A 874 34.55 -56.23 -19.37
N GLY A 875 33.34 -56.07 -18.86
CA GLY A 875 33.03 -55.32 -17.64
C GLY A 875 32.97 -53.80 -17.84
N HIS A 876 33.00 -53.30 -19.08
CA HIS A 876 32.88 -51.87 -19.36
C HIS A 876 31.42 -51.45 -19.45
N SER A 877 31.13 -50.24 -18.96
CA SER A 877 29.85 -49.56 -19.13
C SER A 877 29.49 -49.37 -20.60
N VAL A 878 28.31 -49.84 -21.02
CA VAL A 878 27.78 -49.57 -22.37
C VAL A 878 27.10 -48.20 -22.47
N ALA A 879 27.02 -47.62 -23.68
CA ALA A 879 26.42 -46.29 -23.86
C ALA A 879 24.90 -46.29 -23.55
N SER A 880 24.35 -45.13 -23.17
CA SER A 880 22.89 -44.92 -23.11
C SER A 880 22.27 -45.29 -24.45
N GLY A 881 21.16 -46.05 -24.43
CA GLY A 881 20.59 -46.58 -25.66
C GLY A 881 19.61 -47.73 -25.43
N THR A 882 19.08 -48.23 -26.54
CA THR A 882 18.17 -49.39 -26.53
C THR A 882 18.94 -50.68 -26.76
N TYR A 883 18.67 -51.66 -25.90
CA TYR A 883 19.24 -53.01 -25.93
C TYR A 883 18.14 -54.06 -25.93
N LEU A 884 18.48 -55.26 -26.40
CA LEU A 884 17.58 -56.41 -26.46
C LEU A 884 18.10 -57.51 -25.55
N ILE A 885 17.33 -57.89 -24.53
CA ILE A 885 17.60 -59.06 -23.69
C ILE A 885 16.87 -60.25 -24.31
N ARG A 886 17.62 -61.27 -24.72
CA ARG A 886 17.09 -62.49 -25.36
C ARG A 886 17.41 -63.70 -24.51
N ALA A 887 16.40 -64.54 -24.27
CA ALA A 887 16.54 -65.83 -23.63
C ALA A 887 16.28 -66.96 -24.63
N LEU A 888 17.09 -68.02 -24.59
CA LEU A 888 16.98 -69.23 -25.38
C LEU A 888 16.88 -70.44 -24.44
N SER A 889 15.85 -71.26 -24.56
CA SER A 889 15.71 -72.50 -23.80
C SER A 889 14.87 -73.53 -24.58
N GLY A 890 15.29 -74.79 -24.61
CA GLY A 890 14.55 -75.87 -25.28
C GLY A 890 14.29 -75.63 -26.79
N GLY A 891 15.18 -74.91 -27.47
CA GLY A 891 15.04 -74.57 -28.89
C GLY A 891 14.07 -73.42 -29.21
N LYS A 892 13.48 -72.78 -28.19
CA LYS A 892 12.65 -71.57 -28.32
C LYS A 892 13.43 -70.36 -27.83
N ASP A 893 13.09 -69.18 -28.36
CA ASP A 893 13.65 -67.90 -27.91
C ASP A 893 12.56 -66.88 -27.58
N THR A 894 12.90 -65.93 -26.71
CA THR A 894 12.06 -64.77 -26.38
C THR A 894 12.94 -63.55 -26.16
N THR A 895 12.46 -62.36 -26.54
CA THR A 895 13.26 -61.12 -26.51
C THR A 895 12.47 -59.96 -25.89
N ARG A 896 13.15 -59.13 -25.09
CA ARG A 896 12.60 -57.92 -24.48
C ARG A 896 13.51 -56.72 -24.67
N ARG A 897 12.89 -55.55 -24.83
CA ARG A 897 13.58 -54.27 -25.02
C ARG A 897 13.88 -53.63 -23.66
N ALA A 898 15.14 -53.24 -23.44
CA ALA A 898 15.60 -52.47 -22.29
C ALA A 898 16.21 -51.14 -22.75
N VAL A 899 15.94 -50.05 -22.04
CA VAL A 899 16.45 -48.70 -22.33
C VAL A 899 17.34 -48.26 -21.18
N LEU A 900 18.64 -48.17 -21.45
CA LEU A 900 19.62 -47.67 -20.48
C LEU A 900 19.73 -46.15 -20.63
N VAL A 901 19.57 -45.42 -19.52
CA VAL A 901 19.81 -43.98 -19.43
C VAL A 901 20.87 -43.77 -18.38
N ARG A 902 22.09 -43.45 -18.80
CA ARG A 902 23.15 -43.01 -17.90
C ARG A 902 23.16 -41.51 -17.73
#